data_AF-A0A5N4EXN4-F1
#
_entry.id   AF-A0A5N4EXN4-F1
#
_cell.length_a   1.000
_cell.length_b   1.000
_cell.length_c   1.000
_cell.angle_alpha   90.00
_cell.angle_beta   90.00
_cell.angle_gamma   90.00
#
_symmetry.space_group_name_H-M   'P 1'
#
loop_
_entity.id
_entity.type
_entity.pdbx_description
1 polymer ?
#
loop_
_entity_poly.entity_id
_entity_poly.type
_entity_poly.pdbx_seq_one_letter_code
_entity_poly.pdbx_strand_id
1 'polypeptide(L)'
;MSSSKVVGSNTRSIALEKENEIKDLFVKIGCYDGDHYRNFYSTQNGTIYLDSYVYEDSIYRASIEVPVGTFRDGDNIYVWANQEYPIDVTSEEELTTPLYMSGIGTIRDRWGGGREFEADVHLLRGVAKLRTVVRTTKRSVLGSWNININQVETQILHMPLCIRPFAPFETHRNPAANDWWNDVYHRYIDCTLKNVDWWFRWENSHLLSSVELPIDDGVNVDKVAETSYDRYIYENWLENESDYDENTNVTALKVRIPLWNNETGENRTIERVIPIKTNDSYRILRNHIYTVDVRVLSLDEVKIFTNMLDWEDVGVTGDIVGGVDFDIDRTKITLIKDIVDPVKLLKVDCHAPGRLQIRALKPNKTDLISTTDLQLYCNGITETDKLADNSGIYDLTAAQVMNFYCTTGSVPANYEGGFIEISSDNVHVEYIPVSSLDTFTPLDTEGTANSYIADRGAGSYSFTATIMGNGVDGIIDEGKFEDASGNILTKAGGANIHPLSAKLLWQDTDELVEQVALVNGRVQVKMRRSRGNAVIAVYDKTNPNAEDAKVLWSWHLWCTATPKILEFVTSIYTGNNYKVMDRNLGATATKAYLGTVQGLHYQWGRKDPFSGSLTYDGIRTILYDVRSGQVVYKYSDERVTAGQAISTPSSLYSPRRGLGSESWCTKTTELKYLWGNPDGEQDVFPKETLKSLYDPCPYGYKVAPHDVFKILSKGEIAIFLPAGASLGDMYFIKSYFANGSTFYYDNAGIDETKLIYLPETYRPNGDGIKLGKRGVYWCSSPHPADKEHSGLMFNFHPYTAMDFEYNIYNPVVTSTPASIRCVKE
;
A
#
# COMPACT_ATOMS: atom_id res chain seq x y z
N MET A 1 -33.28 -21.67 -30.00
CA MET A 1 -34.18 -22.35 -29.05
C MET A 1 -33.43 -23.52 -28.43
N SER A 2 -33.57 -23.72 -27.11
CA SER A 2 -33.14 -24.91 -26.33
C SER A 2 -31.63 -25.20 -26.29
N SER A 3 -30.94 -25.38 -25.17
CA SER A 3 -31.22 -25.22 -23.74
C SER A 3 -29.84 -25.12 -23.07
N SER A 4 -29.52 -23.98 -22.46
CA SER A 4 -28.45 -23.91 -21.46
C SER A 4 -28.94 -24.69 -20.24
N LYS A 5 -28.68 -26.00 -20.21
CA LYS A 5 -28.73 -26.75 -18.96
C LYS A 5 -27.54 -26.26 -18.14
N VAL A 6 -27.81 -25.28 -17.29
CA VAL A 6 -27.08 -25.07 -16.05
C VAL A 6 -27.10 -26.42 -15.34
N VAL A 7 -25.95 -27.09 -15.30
CA VAL A 7 -25.75 -28.19 -14.35
C VAL A 7 -25.90 -27.55 -12.98
N GLY A 8 -26.96 -27.93 -12.26
CA GLY A 8 -27.26 -27.36 -10.95
C GLY A 8 -26.05 -27.48 -10.03
N SER A 9 -25.92 -26.51 -9.12
CA SER A 9 -24.86 -26.38 -8.11
C SER A 9 -24.76 -27.56 -7.12
N ASN A 10 -25.42 -28.68 -7.38
CA ASN A 10 -25.49 -29.86 -6.51
C ASN A 10 -24.85 -31.12 -7.14
N THR A 11 -24.01 -30.96 -8.16
CA THR A 11 -23.10 -32.00 -8.65
C THR A 11 -21.64 -31.53 -8.67
N ARG A 12 -21.22 -30.75 -7.66
CA ARG A 12 -19.82 -30.85 -7.21
C ARG A 12 -19.62 -32.31 -6.83
N SER A 13 -18.78 -33.00 -7.59
CA SER A 13 -18.52 -34.42 -7.42
C SER A 13 -18.23 -34.73 -5.95
N ILE A 14 -19.00 -35.67 -5.39
CA ILE A 14 -18.78 -36.31 -4.08
C ILE A 14 -17.37 -36.98 -4.02
N ALA A 15 -16.62 -36.97 -5.13
CA ALA A 15 -15.25 -37.45 -5.22
C ALA A 15 -14.18 -36.43 -4.77
N LEU A 16 -14.40 -35.11 -4.91
CA LEU A 16 -13.41 -34.10 -4.47
C LEU A 16 -13.25 -34.11 -2.94
N GLU A 17 -14.35 -34.31 -2.20
CA GLU A 17 -14.34 -34.43 -0.73
C GLU A 17 -13.60 -35.68 -0.20
N LYS A 18 -13.15 -36.59 -1.08
CA LYS A 18 -12.50 -37.86 -0.68
C LYS A 18 -11.05 -38.02 -1.15
N GLU A 19 -10.53 -37.09 -1.96
CA GLU A 19 -9.14 -37.18 -2.47
C GLU A 19 -8.08 -36.92 -1.39
N ASN A 20 -8.46 -36.26 -0.30
CA ASN A 20 -7.64 -35.97 0.89
C ASN A 20 -7.97 -36.86 2.10
N GLU A 21 -8.93 -37.78 1.95
CA GLU A 21 -9.41 -38.59 3.07
C GLU A 21 -8.32 -39.58 3.51
N ILE A 22 -7.97 -39.55 4.79
CA ILE A 22 -7.12 -40.55 5.45
C ILE A 22 -7.99 -41.39 6.38
N LYS A 23 -8.26 -42.63 5.99
CA LYS A 23 -9.00 -43.61 6.81
C LYS A 23 -8.07 -44.46 7.65
N ASP A 24 -6.99 -44.91 7.02
CA ASP A 24 -6.00 -45.77 7.64
C ASP A 24 -4.64 -45.09 7.60
N LEU A 25 -3.91 -45.20 8.70
CA LEU A 25 -2.53 -44.73 8.79
C LEU A 25 -1.63 -45.89 9.17
N PHE A 26 -0.47 -45.94 8.54
CA PHE A 26 0.58 -46.90 8.81
C PHE A 26 1.87 -46.14 9.00
N VAL A 27 2.62 -46.49 10.04
CA VAL A 27 3.83 -45.78 10.45
C VAL A 27 4.92 -46.80 10.70
N LYS A 28 6.08 -46.57 10.10
CA LYS A 28 7.30 -47.32 10.36
C LYS A 28 8.40 -46.37 10.79
N ILE A 29 9.15 -46.76 11.82
CA ILE A 29 10.26 -45.97 12.34
C ILE A 29 11.55 -46.79 12.18
N GLY A 30 12.54 -46.23 11.48
CA GLY A 30 13.80 -46.90 11.11
C GLY A 30 15.02 -46.33 11.85
N CYS A 31 15.98 -47.21 12.20
CA CYS A 31 17.01 -46.98 13.23
C CYS A 31 18.45 -46.79 12.69
N TYR A 32 19.38 -46.38 13.57
CA TYR A 32 20.80 -46.71 13.46
C TYR A 32 21.07 -48.09 14.08
N ASP A 33 21.61 -49.00 13.27
CA ASP A 33 22.17 -50.33 13.55
C ASP A 33 21.24 -51.47 14.03
N GLY A 34 20.74 -52.22 13.03
CA GLY A 34 20.70 -53.70 13.06
C GLY A 34 19.76 -54.39 14.05
N ASP A 35 18.45 -54.39 13.74
CA ASP A 35 17.42 -55.40 14.08
C ASP A 35 16.07 -54.72 14.39
N HIS A 36 15.31 -54.30 13.36
CA HIS A 36 14.03 -53.60 13.57
C HIS A 36 12.88 -54.12 12.69
N TYR A 37 12.52 -55.39 12.90
CA TYR A 37 11.22 -55.94 12.47
C TYR A 37 10.05 -55.56 13.41
N ARG A 38 10.23 -54.63 14.38
CA ARG A 38 9.27 -54.41 15.48
C ARG A 38 8.71 -53.00 15.68
N ASN A 39 9.07 -52.00 14.87
CA ASN A 39 8.57 -50.62 15.00
C ASN A 39 7.59 -50.26 13.87
N PHE A 40 6.55 -51.07 13.74
CA PHE A 40 5.47 -50.87 12.78
C PHE A 40 4.15 -50.68 13.51
N TYR A 41 3.47 -49.59 13.22
CA TYR A 41 2.24 -49.15 13.87
C TYR A 41 1.19 -48.90 12.81
N SER A 42 -0.08 -49.20 13.10
CA SER A 42 -1.17 -48.85 12.22
C SER A 42 -2.47 -48.56 12.98
N THR A 43 -3.37 -47.84 12.33
CA THR A 43 -4.76 -47.72 12.79
C THR A 43 -5.43 -49.09 12.81
N GLN A 44 -5.13 -49.94 11.82
CA GLN A 44 -5.73 -51.26 11.67
C GLN A 44 -5.34 -52.25 12.78
N ASN A 45 -4.11 -52.17 13.30
CA ASN A 45 -3.66 -53.01 14.40
C ASN A 45 -3.91 -52.36 15.79
N GLY A 46 -4.57 -51.19 15.83
CA GLY A 46 -4.97 -50.48 17.04
C GLY A 46 -3.83 -49.77 17.79
N THR A 47 -2.66 -49.63 17.17
CA THR A 47 -1.49 -48.98 17.81
C THR A 47 -1.36 -47.50 17.48
N ILE A 48 -2.12 -47.00 16.50
CA ILE A 48 -2.24 -45.57 16.19
C ILE A 48 -3.63 -45.10 16.60
N TYR A 49 -3.69 -44.06 17.42
CA TYR A 49 -4.90 -43.27 17.62
C TYR A 49 -4.89 -42.13 16.59
N LEU A 50 -5.80 -42.21 15.61
CA LEU A 50 -5.99 -41.20 14.58
C LEU A 50 -7.17 -40.31 14.96
N ASP A 51 -6.88 -39.04 15.21
CA ASP A 51 -7.88 -38.01 15.49
C ASP A 51 -8.25 -37.30 14.19
N SER A 52 -9.41 -37.67 13.64
CA SER A 52 -9.94 -37.16 12.37
C SER A 52 -10.85 -35.93 12.54
N TYR A 53 -11.06 -35.43 13.78
CA TYR A 53 -12.10 -34.44 14.08
C TYR A 53 -11.60 -33.02 14.37
N VAL A 54 -10.29 -32.74 14.31
CA VAL A 54 -9.74 -31.61 15.07
C VAL A 54 -9.21 -30.43 14.26
N TYR A 55 -8.97 -30.52 12.95
CA TYR A 55 -8.64 -29.36 12.11
C TYR A 55 -9.21 -29.53 10.69
N GLU A 56 -9.25 -28.44 9.93
CA GLU A 56 -9.81 -28.29 8.58
C GLU A 56 -9.41 -29.40 7.59
N ASP A 57 -10.13 -29.48 6.46
CA ASP A 57 -9.90 -30.49 5.40
C ASP A 57 -8.39 -30.66 5.11
N SER A 58 -7.86 -31.89 5.28
CA SER A 58 -6.48 -32.33 4.91
C SER A 58 -5.37 -32.27 5.98
N ILE A 59 -5.65 -31.92 7.24
CA ILE A 59 -4.68 -32.04 8.36
C ILE A 59 -5.14 -33.10 9.36
N TYR A 60 -4.29 -34.11 9.61
CA TYR A 60 -4.61 -35.23 10.50
C TYR A 60 -3.65 -35.29 11.67
N ARG A 61 -4.16 -35.53 12.88
CA ARG A 61 -3.33 -35.77 14.05
C ARG A 61 -3.36 -37.24 14.42
N ALA A 62 -2.18 -37.84 14.55
CA ALA A 62 -2.03 -39.22 14.99
C ALA A 62 -1.11 -39.28 16.22
N SER A 63 -1.39 -40.21 17.13
CA SER A 63 -0.53 -40.48 18.29
C SER A 63 -0.27 -41.97 18.45
N ILE A 64 0.96 -42.30 18.82
CA ILE A 64 1.44 -43.66 19.06
C ILE A 64 2.00 -43.71 20.48
N GLU A 65 1.47 -44.60 21.31
CA GLU A 65 2.03 -44.84 22.65
C GLU A 65 3.01 -46.02 22.60
N VAL A 66 4.25 -45.78 23.04
CA VAL A 66 5.33 -46.76 23.03
C VAL A 66 6.12 -46.73 24.34
N PRO A 67 6.83 -47.81 24.71
CA PRO A 67 7.74 -47.80 25.86
C PRO A 67 8.81 -46.69 25.75
N VAL A 68 9.22 -46.12 26.90
CA VAL A 68 10.28 -45.11 26.95
C VAL A 68 11.58 -45.68 26.36
N GLY A 69 12.24 -44.90 25.49
CA GLY A 69 13.45 -45.31 24.78
C GLY A 69 13.23 -46.02 23.44
N THR A 70 11.98 -46.18 23.00
CA THR A 70 11.65 -46.76 21.68
C THR A 70 12.08 -45.84 20.52
N PHE A 71 11.97 -44.52 20.68
CA PHE A 71 12.33 -43.52 19.67
C PHE A 71 13.49 -42.65 20.16
N ARG A 72 14.25 -42.09 19.21
CA ARG A 72 15.31 -41.10 19.45
C ARG A 72 15.10 -39.88 18.58
N ASP A 73 15.59 -38.75 19.08
CA ASP A 73 15.72 -37.54 18.29
C ASP A 73 16.57 -37.83 17.04
N GLY A 74 16.06 -37.43 15.87
CA GLY A 74 16.71 -37.69 14.57
C GLY A 74 16.33 -39.01 13.89
N ASP A 75 15.51 -39.87 14.50
CA ASP A 75 15.03 -41.09 13.85
C ASP A 75 14.14 -40.75 12.63
N ASN A 76 14.24 -41.54 11.57
CA ASN A 76 13.36 -41.38 10.40
C ASN A 76 12.01 -42.05 10.65
N ILE A 77 10.95 -41.32 10.34
CA ILE A 77 9.57 -41.80 10.36
C ILE A 77 9.03 -41.87 8.93
N TYR A 78 8.50 -43.03 8.56
CA TYR A 78 7.88 -43.30 7.27
C TYR A 78 6.39 -43.49 7.50
N VAL A 79 5.59 -42.68 6.84
CA VAL A 79 4.15 -42.66 7.04
C VAL A 79 3.47 -42.89 5.71
N TRP A 80 2.46 -43.74 5.71
CA TRP A 80 1.60 -43.93 4.56
C TRP A 80 0.15 -44.11 4.97
N ALA A 81 -0.74 -43.71 4.08
CA ALA A 81 -2.17 -43.64 4.31
C ALA A 81 -2.95 -44.54 3.34
N ASN A 82 -4.10 -45.02 3.82
CA ASN A 82 -5.16 -45.74 3.11
C ASN A 82 -4.82 -47.12 2.55
N GLN A 83 -3.56 -47.40 2.22
CA GLN A 83 -3.11 -48.73 1.78
C GLN A 83 -1.75 -49.04 2.41
N GLU A 84 -1.58 -50.22 3.00
CA GLU A 84 -0.30 -50.60 3.62
C GLU A 84 0.85 -50.64 2.61
N TYR A 85 0.54 -51.00 1.36
CA TYR A 85 1.49 -50.96 0.25
C TYR A 85 0.76 -50.47 -0.99
N PRO A 86 1.43 -49.70 -1.88
CA PRO A 86 0.86 -49.37 -3.17
C PRO A 86 0.63 -50.66 -3.96
N ILE A 87 -0.49 -50.71 -4.68
CA ILE A 87 -0.85 -51.86 -5.52
C ILE A 87 -0.11 -51.81 -6.87
N ASP A 88 0.19 -52.98 -7.43
CA ASP A 88 0.53 -53.06 -8.86
C ASP A 88 -0.79 -52.93 -9.63
N VAL A 89 -0.96 -51.86 -10.39
CA VAL A 89 -2.24 -51.54 -11.03
C VAL A 89 -2.36 -52.34 -12.31
N THR A 90 -3.31 -53.26 -12.37
CA THR A 90 -3.63 -54.06 -13.56
C THR A 90 -4.84 -53.52 -14.32
N SER A 91 -5.64 -52.64 -13.72
CA SER A 91 -6.73 -51.90 -14.35
C SER A 91 -7.00 -50.52 -13.71
N GLU A 92 -7.54 -49.57 -14.48
CA GLU A 92 -7.80 -48.18 -14.03
C GLU A 92 -8.75 -48.09 -12.82
N GLU A 93 -9.67 -49.06 -12.66
CA GLU A 93 -10.64 -49.11 -11.56
C GLU A 93 -9.99 -49.32 -10.18
N GLU A 94 -8.72 -49.69 -10.13
CA GLU A 94 -8.01 -49.96 -8.89
C GLU A 94 -7.41 -48.68 -8.26
N LEU A 95 -7.28 -47.59 -9.04
CA LEU A 95 -6.87 -46.28 -8.53
C LEU A 95 -8.11 -45.47 -8.15
N THR A 96 -8.57 -45.62 -6.91
CA THR A 96 -9.75 -44.93 -6.38
C THR A 96 -9.49 -44.30 -5.02
N THR A 97 -10.32 -43.31 -4.65
CA THR A 97 -10.27 -42.66 -3.33
C THR A 97 -10.85 -43.57 -2.23
N PRO A 98 -10.31 -43.55 -1.00
CA PRO A 98 -9.22 -42.68 -0.54
C PRO A 98 -7.85 -43.15 -1.08
N LEU A 99 -7.05 -42.21 -1.56
CA LEU A 99 -5.85 -42.51 -2.34
C LEU A 99 -4.71 -42.99 -1.45
N TYR A 100 -3.83 -43.85 -1.98
CA TYR A 100 -2.54 -44.10 -1.34
C TYR A 100 -1.78 -42.77 -1.22
N MET A 101 -1.25 -42.50 -0.02
CA MET A 101 -0.39 -41.35 0.22
C MET A 101 0.80 -41.78 1.05
N SER A 102 1.92 -41.10 0.88
CA SER A 102 3.16 -41.48 1.54
C SER A 102 4.06 -40.28 1.80
N GLY A 103 4.80 -40.30 2.90
CA GLY A 103 5.75 -39.27 3.25
C GLY A 103 6.83 -39.78 4.18
N ILE A 104 7.90 -39.01 4.28
CA ILE A 104 9.04 -39.26 5.18
C ILE A 104 9.21 -38.01 6.03
N GLY A 105 9.40 -38.19 7.33
CA GLY A 105 9.79 -37.12 8.24
C GLY A 105 10.88 -37.57 9.19
N THR A 106 11.25 -36.67 10.09
CA THR A 106 12.24 -36.91 11.13
C THR A 106 11.60 -36.64 12.48
N ILE A 107 11.77 -37.59 13.39
CA ILE A 107 11.28 -37.49 14.77
C ILE A 107 12.14 -36.49 15.53
N ARG A 108 11.48 -35.59 16.27
CA ARG A 108 12.12 -34.63 17.16
C ARG A 108 11.68 -34.85 18.60
N ASP A 109 12.62 -34.78 19.54
CA ASP A 109 12.31 -34.76 20.97
C ASP A 109 11.82 -33.36 21.36
N ARG A 110 10.53 -33.26 21.67
CA ARG A 110 9.81 -32.00 21.89
C ARG A 110 10.37 -31.18 23.05
N TRP A 111 10.95 -31.84 24.06
CA TRP A 111 11.42 -31.19 25.30
C TRP A 111 12.85 -31.59 25.70
N GLY A 112 13.55 -32.35 24.87
CA GLY A 112 14.89 -32.89 25.18
C GLY A 112 14.90 -33.90 26.35
N GLY A 113 13.74 -34.48 26.67
CA GLY A 113 13.52 -35.33 27.84
C GLY A 113 13.38 -36.83 27.53
N GLY A 114 13.42 -37.21 26.24
CA GLY A 114 13.31 -38.58 25.74
C GLY A 114 11.94 -39.24 25.98
N ARG A 115 10.87 -38.43 26.14
CA ARG A 115 9.53 -38.90 26.54
C ARG A 115 8.39 -38.46 25.62
N GLU A 116 8.50 -37.28 25.00
CA GLU A 116 7.52 -36.78 24.05
C GLU A 116 8.23 -36.48 22.74
N PHE A 117 7.75 -37.11 21.67
CA PHE A 117 8.31 -36.98 20.36
C PHE A 117 7.24 -36.48 19.41
N GLU A 118 7.62 -35.62 18.48
CA GLU A 118 6.75 -35.10 17.43
C GLU A 118 7.44 -35.22 16.07
N ALA A 119 6.65 -35.36 15.02
CA ALA A 119 7.11 -35.36 13.65
C ALA A 119 6.00 -34.84 12.76
N ASP A 120 6.32 -33.86 11.93
CA ASP A 120 5.44 -33.41 10.85
C ASP A 120 5.81 -34.19 9.59
N VAL A 121 4.83 -34.90 9.02
CA VAL A 121 5.04 -35.72 7.83
C VAL A 121 4.04 -35.30 6.76
N HIS A 122 4.56 -34.69 5.70
CA HIS A 122 3.76 -34.34 4.54
C HIS A 122 3.53 -35.59 3.69
N LEU A 123 2.26 -35.97 3.53
CA LEU A 123 1.88 -37.11 2.70
C LEU A 123 1.55 -36.64 1.30
N LEU A 124 2.33 -37.09 0.32
CA LEU A 124 2.04 -36.88 -1.08
C LEU A 124 1.14 -38.01 -1.60
N ARG A 125 0.08 -37.67 -2.34
CA ARG A 125 -0.70 -38.67 -3.08
C ARG A 125 0.23 -39.47 -3.99
N GLY A 126 0.12 -40.79 -3.95
CA GLY A 126 0.86 -41.71 -4.80
C GLY A 126 0.33 -41.78 -6.24
N VAL A 127 -0.36 -40.75 -6.71
CA VAL A 127 -0.88 -40.65 -8.08
C VAL A 127 -0.73 -39.21 -8.56
N ALA A 128 -0.69 -39.01 -9.86
CA ALA A 128 -0.94 -37.73 -10.53
C ALA A 128 -2.35 -37.72 -11.11
N LYS A 129 -2.95 -36.54 -11.30
CA LYS A 129 -4.26 -36.39 -11.94
C LYS A 129 -4.06 -35.93 -13.37
N LEU A 130 -4.47 -36.75 -14.33
CA LEU A 130 -4.53 -36.35 -15.73
C LEU A 130 -5.91 -35.82 -16.07
N ARG A 131 -5.99 -34.51 -16.34
CA ARG A 131 -7.18 -33.78 -16.73
C ARG A 131 -7.23 -33.61 -18.24
N THR A 132 -8.15 -34.30 -18.91
CA THR A 132 -8.31 -34.18 -20.37
C THR A 132 -9.50 -33.30 -20.71
N VAL A 133 -9.28 -32.28 -21.54
CA VAL A 133 -10.34 -31.44 -22.11
C VAL A 133 -10.29 -31.53 -23.63
N VAL A 134 -11.44 -31.83 -24.25
CA VAL A 134 -11.60 -31.78 -25.71
C VAL A 134 -12.64 -30.73 -26.04
N ARG A 135 -12.27 -29.71 -26.82
CA ARG A 135 -13.17 -28.60 -27.12
C ARG A 135 -12.92 -27.95 -28.48
N THR A 136 -13.95 -27.24 -28.96
CA THR A 136 -13.83 -26.25 -30.03
C THR A 136 -13.58 -24.87 -29.44
N THR A 137 -12.93 -23.99 -30.18
CA THR A 137 -12.70 -22.59 -29.78
C THR A 137 -13.31 -21.64 -30.80
N LYS A 138 -13.28 -20.33 -30.53
CA LYS A 138 -13.78 -19.34 -31.51
C LYS A 138 -12.98 -19.32 -32.81
N ARG A 139 -11.78 -19.92 -32.81
CA ARG A 139 -10.91 -20.09 -33.98
C ARG A 139 -11.21 -21.37 -34.77
N SER A 140 -12.07 -22.24 -34.27
CA SER A 140 -12.45 -23.47 -34.95
C SER A 140 -13.29 -23.17 -36.20
N VAL A 141 -12.88 -23.71 -37.35
CA VAL A 141 -13.55 -23.60 -38.65
C VAL A 141 -13.97 -25.00 -39.09
N LEU A 142 -15.07 -25.49 -38.52
CA LEU A 142 -15.58 -26.85 -38.78
C LEU A 142 -16.70 -26.90 -39.85
N GLY A 143 -17.24 -25.76 -40.26
CA GLY A 143 -18.38 -25.71 -41.19
C GLY A 143 -19.57 -26.48 -40.63
N SER A 144 -20.11 -27.42 -41.41
CA SER A 144 -21.26 -28.25 -41.04
C SER A 144 -20.91 -29.48 -40.20
N TRP A 145 -19.63 -29.65 -39.86
CA TRP A 145 -19.13 -30.72 -38.99
C TRP A 145 -19.19 -30.31 -37.52
N ASN A 146 -19.58 -31.25 -36.66
CA ASN A 146 -19.70 -31.05 -35.22
C ASN A 146 -19.00 -32.19 -34.48
N ILE A 147 -18.39 -31.88 -33.34
CA ILE A 147 -17.79 -32.89 -32.46
C ILE A 147 -18.90 -33.52 -31.64
N ASN A 148 -18.94 -34.85 -31.60
CA ASN A 148 -19.77 -35.56 -30.63
C ASN A 148 -18.98 -35.73 -29.33
N ILE A 149 -19.01 -34.69 -28.50
CA ILE A 149 -18.21 -34.63 -27.26
C ILE A 149 -18.48 -35.81 -26.32
N ASN A 150 -19.71 -36.33 -26.32
CA ASN A 150 -20.15 -37.46 -25.50
C ASN A 150 -19.66 -38.83 -26.02
N GLN A 151 -18.98 -38.87 -27.16
CA GLN A 151 -18.44 -40.09 -27.76
C GLN A 151 -16.90 -40.03 -27.90
N VAL A 152 -16.25 -39.03 -27.31
CA VAL A 152 -14.78 -38.90 -27.35
C VAL A 152 -14.15 -40.02 -26.51
N GLU A 153 -13.36 -40.89 -27.12
CA GLU A 153 -12.67 -41.97 -26.40
C GLU A 153 -11.25 -41.56 -26.04
N THR A 154 -10.78 -41.99 -24.87
CA THR A 154 -9.42 -41.72 -24.39
C THR A 154 -8.78 -42.99 -23.84
N GLN A 155 -7.53 -43.25 -24.19
CA GLN A 155 -6.72 -44.38 -23.75
C GLN A 155 -5.38 -43.86 -23.19
N ILE A 156 -4.96 -44.41 -22.04
CA ILE A 156 -3.61 -44.17 -21.51
C ILE A 156 -2.68 -45.25 -22.04
N LEU A 157 -1.52 -44.83 -22.53
CA LEU A 157 -0.45 -45.67 -23.04
C LEU A 157 0.79 -45.50 -22.17
N HIS A 158 1.52 -46.59 -21.99
CA HIS A 158 2.84 -46.61 -21.38
C HIS A 158 2.93 -46.02 -19.96
N MET A 159 1.84 -46.09 -19.20
CA MET A 159 1.86 -45.76 -17.77
C MET A 159 2.56 -46.89 -17.00
N PRO A 160 3.43 -46.57 -16.03
CA PRO A 160 4.00 -47.56 -15.14
C PRO A 160 2.96 -48.34 -14.34
N LEU A 161 3.20 -49.64 -14.18
CA LEU A 161 2.34 -50.56 -13.41
C LEU A 161 2.44 -50.37 -11.89
N CYS A 162 3.56 -49.83 -11.40
CA CYS A 162 3.83 -49.69 -9.98
C CYS A 162 4.41 -48.31 -9.66
N ILE A 163 4.33 -47.94 -8.37
CA ILE A 163 4.88 -46.69 -7.86
C ILE A 163 5.87 -46.95 -6.72
N ARG A 164 6.85 -46.06 -6.55
CA ARG A 164 7.73 -46.07 -5.38
C ARG A 164 6.95 -45.73 -4.11
N PRO A 165 7.24 -46.37 -2.97
CA PRO A 165 6.38 -46.27 -1.80
C PRO A 165 6.55 -44.92 -1.06
N PHE A 166 7.66 -44.19 -1.24
CA PHE A 166 7.85 -42.89 -0.60
C PHE A 166 8.56 -41.92 -1.53
N ALA A 167 8.10 -40.67 -1.52
CA ALA A 167 8.80 -39.55 -2.12
C ALA A 167 9.05 -38.46 -1.04
N PRO A 168 10.25 -37.87 -0.95
CA PRO A 168 10.51 -36.67 -0.17
C PRO A 168 9.65 -35.50 -0.62
N PHE A 169 9.07 -34.78 0.34
CA PHE A 169 8.20 -33.63 0.10
C PHE A 169 8.93 -32.51 -0.67
N GLU A 170 10.13 -32.10 -0.24
CA GLU A 170 10.83 -30.93 -0.81
C GLU A 170 11.12 -31.01 -2.31
N THR A 171 11.28 -32.22 -2.84
CA THR A 171 11.70 -32.42 -4.23
C THR A 171 10.62 -33.06 -5.08
N HIS A 172 9.58 -33.62 -4.44
CA HIS A 172 8.65 -34.58 -5.04
C HIS A 172 9.38 -35.71 -5.81
N ARG A 173 10.69 -35.87 -5.56
CA ARG A 173 11.64 -36.70 -6.30
C ARG A 173 12.09 -37.80 -5.38
N ASN A 174 11.88 -39.02 -5.81
CA ASN A 174 12.41 -40.16 -5.09
C ASN A 174 13.95 -40.10 -5.02
N PRO A 175 14.55 -40.48 -3.88
CA PRO A 175 15.99 -40.66 -3.78
C PRO A 175 16.46 -41.72 -4.80
N ALA A 176 17.72 -41.60 -5.25
CA ALA A 176 18.33 -42.59 -6.13
C ALA A 176 18.21 -43.99 -5.52
N ALA A 177 17.87 -44.98 -6.35
CA ALA A 177 17.84 -46.37 -5.92
C ALA A 177 19.19 -46.74 -5.28
N ASN A 178 19.18 -47.11 -4.00
CA ASN A 178 20.35 -47.64 -3.32
C ASN A 178 20.04 -49.06 -2.83
N ASP A 179 21.08 -49.88 -2.71
CA ASP A 179 20.93 -51.31 -2.39
C ASP A 179 20.26 -51.55 -1.02
N TRP A 180 20.30 -50.57 -0.11
CA TRP A 180 19.66 -50.63 1.20
C TRP A 180 18.13 -50.56 1.15
N TRP A 181 17.54 -49.81 0.21
CA TRP A 181 16.08 -49.76 0.04
C TRP A 181 15.50 -51.11 -0.42
N ASN A 182 16.29 -51.89 -1.18
CA ASN A 182 15.90 -53.22 -1.65
C ASN A 182 15.86 -54.28 -0.52
N ASP A 183 16.62 -54.08 0.57
CA ASP A 183 16.65 -55.00 1.71
C ASP A 183 15.43 -54.85 2.64
N VAL A 184 14.81 -53.66 2.70
CA VAL A 184 13.64 -53.41 3.56
C VAL A 184 12.34 -53.96 2.93
N TYR A 185 12.27 -54.02 1.60
CA TYR A 185 11.11 -54.48 0.84
C TYR A 185 11.57 -55.28 -0.39
N HIS A 186 11.64 -56.59 -0.25
CA HIS A 186 12.17 -57.61 -1.19
C HIS A 186 11.49 -57.70 -2.59
N ARG A 187 11.11 -56.59 -3.23
CA ARG A 187 10.59 -56.61 -4.61
C ARG A 187 10.55 -55.25 -5.33
N TYR A 188 11.58 -54.41 -5.24
CA TYR A 188 11.62 -53.18 -6.05
C TYR A 188 12.33 -53.38 -7.39
N ILE A 189 11.52 -53.76 -8.38
CA ILE A 189 11.85 -53.71 -9.81
C ILE A 189 11.73 -52.24 -10.24
N ASP A 190 12.63 -51.80 -11.11
CA ASP A 190 12.53 -50.54 -11.85
C ASP A 190 11.13 -50.42 -12.49
N CYS A 191 10.21 -49.69 -11.84
CA CYS A 191 8.80 -49.59 -12.24
C CYS A 191 8.64 -49.03 -13.66
N THR A 192 9.69 -48.48 -14.25
CA THR A 192 9.74 -47.93 -15.61
C THR A 192 9.85 -49.00 -16.71
N LEU A 193 10.16 -50.26 -16.36
CA LEU A 193 10.33 -51.36 -17.31
C LEU A 193 9.08 -52.22 -17.53
N LYS A 194 7.99 -51.98 -16.80
CA LYS A 194 6.73 -52.72 -16.96
C LYS A 194 5.55 -51.76 -17.14
N ASN A 195 5.10 -51.66 -18.38
CA ASN A 195 4.08 -50.72 -18.81
C ASN A 195 2.76 -51.43 -19.11
N VAL A 196 1.65 -50.71 -18.96
CA VAL A 196 0.31 -51.14 -19.36
C VAL A 196 -0.32 -50.17 -20.35
N ASP A 197 -1.07 -50.74 -21.29
CA ASP A 197 -1.90 -50.01 -22.24
C ASP A 197 -3.37 -50.41 -22.00
N TRP A 198 -4.22 -49.45 -21.65
CA TRP A 198 -5.65 -49.72 -21.35
C TRP A 198 -6.59 -48.98 -22.30
N TRP A 199 -7.73 -49.62 -22.62
CA TRP A 199 -8.72 -49.11 -23.56
C TRP A 199 -10.04 -48.84 -22.84
N PHE A 200 -10.69 -47.70 -23.10
CA PHE A 200 -12.03 -47.40 -22.60
C PHE A 200 -13.03 -47.18 -23.74
N ARG A 201 -14.22 -47.78 -23.61
CA ARG A 201 -15.43 -47.45 -24.39
C ARG A 201 -16.50 -47.01 -23.39
N TRP A 202 -17.15 -45.89 -23.69
CA TRP A 202 -18.07 -45.20 -22.79
C TRP A 202 -19.25 -46.06 -22.30
N GLU A 203 -19.33 -46.24 -20.98
CA GLU A 203 -20.53 -46.01 -20.15
C GLU A 203 -20.09 -45.46 -18.77
N ASN A 204 -19.93 -44.13 -18.68
CA ASN A 204 -19.86 -43.24 -17.50
C ASN A 204 -19.13 -43.62 -16.18
N SER A 205 -18.49 -42.56 -15.64
CA SER A 205 -17.98 -42.32 -14.27
C SER A 205 -16.53 -42.79 -14.05
N HIS A 206 -15.63 -41.99 -13.45
CA HIS A 206 -15.79 -41.54 -12.08
C HIS A 206 -15.29 -40.12 -11.71
N LEU A 207 -14.70 -39.32 -12.60
CA LEU A 207 -14.19 -37.97 -12.22
C LEU A 207 -14.42 -36.93 -13.31
N LEU A 208 -15.68 -36.62 -13.62
CA LEU A 208 -15.97 -35.39 -14.36
C LEU A 208 -15.77 -34.20 -13.42
N SER A 209 -14.99 -33.22 -13.84
CA SER A 209 -14.83 -31.96 -13.13
C SER A 209 -14.94 -30.77 -14.06
N SER A 210 -15.01 -29.56 -13.48
CA SER A 210 -15.03 -28.30 -14.21
C SER A 210 -13.69 -27.62 -14.05
N VAL A 211 -13.07 -27.20 -15.15
CA VAL A 211 -11.78 -26.50 -15.17
C VAL A 211 -11.86 -25.18 -15.91
N GLU A 212 -11.23 -24.14 -15.39
CA GLU A 212 -11.13 -22.85 -16.09
C GLU A 212 -9.92 -22.83 -17.01
N LEU A 213 -10.15 -22.69 -18.31
CA LEU A 213 -9.10 -22.61 -19.34
C LEU A 213 -9.17 -21.27 -20.09
N PRO A 214 -8.05 -20.75 -20.62
CA PRO A 214 -8.07 -19.52 -21.40
C PRO A 214 -9.03 -19.58 -22.60
N ILE A 215 -9.69 -18.45 -22.87
CA ILE A 215 -10.49 -18.26 -24.08
C ILE A 215 -9.53 -18.10 -25.27
N ASP A 216 -9.47 -19.10 -26.15
CA ASP A 216 -8.65 -19.04 -27.36
C ASP A 216 -9.40 -18.33 -28.50
N ASP A 217 -9.48 -17.01 -28.39
CA ASP A 217 -9.99 -16.13 -29.45
C ASP A 217 -8.95 -15.12 -29.97
N GLY A 218 -7.77 -15.08 -29.37
CA GLY A 218 -6.63 -14.29 -29.82
C GLY A 218 -6.61 -12.83 -29.36
N VAL A 219 -7.54 -12.41 -28.51
CA VAL A 219 -7.63 -11.01 -28.03
C VAL A 219 -7.89 -10.95 -26.52
N ASN A 220 -8.61 -11.92 -25.95
CA ASN A 220 -9.02 -11.89 -24.54
C ASN A 220 -8.07 -12.66 -23.62
N VAL A 221 -7.90 -12.15 -22.40
CA VAL A 221 -7.16 -12.81 -21.29
C VAL A 221 -8.10 -13.56 -20.32
N ASP A 222 -9.40 -13.56 -20.61
CA ASP A 222 -10.43 -14.19 -19.79
C ASP A 222 -10.41 -15.73 -19.89
N LYS A 223 -10.99 -16.41 -18.89
CA LYS A 223 -11.10 -17.87 -18.82
C LYS A 223 -12.54 -18.34 -19.07
N VAL A 224 -12.70 -19.59 -19.50
CA VAL A 224 -13.98 -20.29 -19.68
C VAL A 224 -13.95 -21.61 -18.91
N ALA A 225 -15.07 -21.93 -18.25
CA ALA A 225 -15.26 -23.21 -17.59
C ALA A 225 -15.56 -24.31 -18.62
N GLU A 226 -14.72 -25.34 -18.65
CA GLU A 226 -14.83 -26.49 -19.54
C GLU A 226 -15.00 -27.76 -18.71
N THR A 227 -15.74 -28.73 -19.24
CA THR A 227 -15.85 -30.06 -18.63
C THR A 227 -14.58 -30.85 -18.92
N SER A 228 -13.96 -31.41 -17.88
CA SER A 228 -12.81 -32.28 -18.03
C SER A 228 -13.09 -33.71 -17.60
N TYR A 229 -12.35 -34.61 -18.24
CA TYR A 229 -12.29 -36.02 -17.93
C TYR A 229 -11.02 -36.26 -17.12
N ASP A 230 -11.16 -36.36 -15.80
CA ASP A 230 -10.02 -36.53 -14.89
C ASP A 230 -9.76 -38.03 -14.67
N ARG A 231 -8.47 -38.39 -14.58
CA ARG A 231 -7.98 -39.75 -14.28
C ARG A 231 -6.84 -39.71 -13.29
N TYR A 232 -6.66 -40.77 -12.52
CA TYR A 232 -5.43 -40.95 -11.73
C TYR A 232 -4.44 -41.81 -12.51
N ILE A 233 -3.18 -41.39 -12.54
CA ILE A 233 -2.07 -42.11 -13.17
C ILE A 233 -0.91 -42.21 -12.19
N TYR A 234 -0.08 -43.24 -12.31
CA TYR A 234 1.16 -43.30 -11.54
C TYR A 234 2.25 -42.39 -12.11
N GLU A 235 3.19 -42.05 -11.22
CA GLU A 235 4.41 -41.35 -11.61
C GLU A 235 5.18 -42.16 -12.67
N ASN A 236 5.86 -41.47 -13.57
CA ASN A 236 6.75 -42.05 -14.56
C ASN A 236 8.04 -41.25 -14.54
N TRP A 237 9.08 -41.81 -13.93
CA TRP A 237 10.33 -41.12 -13.68
C TRP A 237 11.52 -42.02 -14.01
N LEU A 238 12.24 -41.66 -15.05
CA LEU A 238 13.58 -42.17 -15.37
C LEU A 238 14.64 -41.19 -14.85
N GLU A 239 15.75 -41.73 -14.34
CA GLU A 239 16.86 -40.91 -13.82
C GLU A 239 17.53 -40.08 -14.92
N ASN A 240 17.62 -40.60 -16.15
CA ASN A 240 18.07 -39.83 -17.30
C ASN A 240 16.91 -39.54 -18.26
N GLU A 241 16.72 -38.28 -18.61
CA GLU A 241 15.68 -37.85 -19.56
C GLU A 241 15.88 -38.45 -20.97
N SER A 242 17.12 -38.76 -21.33
CA SER A 242 17.48 -39.37 -22.61
C SER A 242 16.99 -40.80 -22.77
N ASP A 243 16.61 -41.45 -21.68
CA ASP A 243 16.16 -42.85 -21.68
C ASP A 243 14.68 -42.97 -22.07
N TYR A 244 13.98 -41.84 -22.19
CA TYR A 244 12.63 -41.78 -22.72
C TYR A 244 12.61 -41.96 -24.25
N ASP A 245 11.76 -42.88 -24.71
CA ASP A 245 11.33 -43.05 -26.08
C ASP A 245 9.80 -42.89 -26.11
N GLU A 246 9.35 -41.87 -26.87
CA GLU A 246 7.95 -41.49 -27.00
C GLU A 246 7.01 -42.65 -27.39
N ASN A 247 7.53 -43.71 -28.00
CA ASN A 247 6.74 -44.84 -28.49
C ASN A 247 6.74 -46.05 -27.56
N THR A 248 7.48 -46.04 -26.44
CA THR A 248 7.66 -47.25 -25.62
C THR A 248 7.51 -47.03 -24.12
N ASN A 249 7.96 -45.90 -23.58
CA ASN A 249 8.02 -45.69 -22.13
C ASN A 249 7.64 -44.27 -21.66
N VAL A 250 7.22 -43.38 -22.58
CA VAL A 250 6.61 -42.09 -22.23
C VAL A 250 5.12 -42.27 -22.02
N THR A 251 4.60 -41.86 -20.87
CA THR A 251 3.15 -41.85 -20.60
C THR A 251 2.45 -40.98 -21.65
N ALA A 252 1.54 -41.57 -22.40
CA ALA A 252 0.84 -40.89 -23.50
C ALA A 252 -0.68 -41.06 -23.41
N LEU A 253 -1.39 -40.06 -23.92
CA LEU A 253 -2.84 -40.07 -24.05
C LEU A 253 -3.22 -40.25 -25.52
N LYS A 254 -3.86 -41.37 -25.83
CA LYS A 254 -4.53 -41.57 -27.12
C LYS A 254 -5.96 -41.05 -27.04
N VAL A 255 -6.33 -40.11 -27.91
CA VAL A 255 -7.68 -39.53 -27.99
C VAL A 255 -8.30 -39.84 -29.35
N ARG A 256 -9.55 -40.30 -29.37
CA ARG A 256 -10.38 -40.51 -30.57
C ARG A 256 -11.60 -39.59 -30.48
N ILE A 257 -11.67 -38.62 -31.39
CA ILE A 257 -12.69 -37.57 -31.43
C ILE A 257 -13.63 -37.86 -32.60
N PRO A 258 -14.87 -38.31 -32.36
CA PRO A 258 -15.86 -38.49 -33.41
C PRO A 258 -16.45 -37.15 -33.84
N LEU A 259 -16.55 -36.96 -35.15
CA LEU A 259 -17.20 -35.83 -35.79
C LEU A 259 -18.33 -36.34 -36.67
N TRP A 260 -19.42 -35.59 -36.71
CA TRP A 260 -20.54 -35.86 -37.59
C TRP A 260 -20.87 -34.60 -38.40
N ASN A 261 -21.27 -34.78 -39.66
CA ASN A 261 -21.68 -33.69 -40.52
C ASN A 261 -23.21 -33.57 -40.52
N ASN A 262 -23.73 -32.40 -40.12
CA ASN A 262 -25.17 -32.18 -39.98
C ASN A 262 -25.91 -32.08 -41.32
N GLU A 263 -25.20 -31.80 -42.42
CA GLU A 263 -25.76 -31.66 -43.76
C GLU A 263 -25.70 -32.96 -44.56
N THR A 264 -24.59 -33.70 -44.49
CA THR A 264 -24.39 -34.93 -45.28
C THR A 264 -24.68 -36.22 -44.52
N GLY A 265 -24.73 -36.17 -43.18
CA GLY A 265 -24.89 -37.36 -42.32
C GLY A 265 -23.63 -38.24 -42.23
N GLU A 266 -22.49 -37.78 -42.76
CA GLU A 266 -21.22 -38.50 -42.71
C GLU A 266 -20.58 -38.46 -41.31
N ASN A 267 -19.87 -39.53 -40.95
CA ASN A 267 -19.09 -39.63 -39.71
C ASN A 267 -17.59 -39.69 -40.03
N ARG A 268 -16.79 -39.00 -39.22
CA ARG A 268 -15.32 -39.03 -39.27
C ARG A 268 -14.77 -39.19 -37.85
N THR A 269 -13.57 -39.72 -37.70
CA THR A 269 -12.87 -39.77 -36.41
C THR A 269 -11.49 -39.16 -36.55
N ILE A 270 -11.14 -38.22 -35.67
CA ILE A 270 -9.77 -37.75 -35.50
C ILE A 270 -9.12 -38.57 -34.39
N GLU A 271 -8.00 -39.21 -34.67
CA GLU A 271 -7.22 -39.97 -33.70
C GLU A 271 -5.85 -39.31 -33.51
N ARG A 272 -5.43 -39.12 -32.26
CA ARG A 272 -4.12 -38.56 -31.89
C ARG A 272 -3.55 -39.31 -30.69
N VAL A 273 -2.25 -39.58 -30.73
CA VAL A 273 -1.45 -40.03 -29.58
C VAL A 273 -0.64 -38.84 -29.10
N ILE A 274 -0.77 -38.51 -27.82
CA ILE A 274 -0.23 -37.30 -27.23
C ILE A 274 0.74 -37.71 -26.12
N PRO A 275 2.07 -37.61 -26.32
CA PRO A 275 3.00 -37.79 -25.22
C PRO A 275 2.74 -36.68 -24.18
N ILE A 276 2.60 -37.08 -22.91
CA ILE A 276 2.39 -36.10 -21.84
C ILE A 276 3.75 -35.49 -21.51
N LYS A 277 3.94 -34.24 -21.95
CA LYS A 277 5.18 -33.48 -21.77
C LYS A 277 4.87 -32.13 -21.14
N THR A 278 5.57 -31.74 -20.08
CA THR A 278 5.42 -30.45 -19.41
C THR A 278 6.79 -29.86 -19.09
N ASN A 279 6.98 -28.55 -19.30
CA ASN A 279 8.28 -27.87 -19.15
C ASN A 279 9.45 -28.60 -19.84
N ASP A 280 9.20 -29.12 -21.04
CA ASP A 280 10.15 -29.91 -21.82
C ASP A 280 10.62 -31.25 -21.21
N SER A 281 9.94 -31.77 -20.19
CA SER A 281 10.19 -33.09 -19.60
C SER A 281 9.04 -34.07 -19.82
N TYR A 282 9.37 -35.36 -19.98
CA TYR A 282 8.43 -36.49 -20.04
C TYR A 282 8.13 -37.10 -18.66
N ARG A 283 8.72 -36.54 -17.60
CA ARG A 283 8.54 -37.04 -16.24
C ARG A 283 7.16 -36.71 -15.71
N ILE A 284 6.48 -37.73 -15.22
CA ILE A 284 5.23 -37.60 -14.49
C ILE A 284 5.52 -37.68 -13.00
N LEU A 285 5.20 -36.61 -12.28
CA LEU A 285 5.35 -36.47 -10.83
C LEU A 285 4.05 -36.85 -10.12
N ARG A 286 4.17 -37.56 -8.99
CA ARG A 286 3.02 -37.80 -8.10
C ARG A 286 2.52 -36.49 -7.48
N ASN A 287 1.27 -36.44 -7.03
CA ASN A 287 0.62 -35.28 -6.41
C ASN A 287 0.63 -34.00 -7.28
N HIS A 288 0.54 -34.15 -8.61
CA HIS A 288 0.42 -33.05 -9.57
C HIS A 288 -0.78 -33.25 -10.50
N ILE A 289 -1.34 -32.16 -11.03
CA ILE A 289 -2.40 -32.16 -12.04
C ILE A 289 -1.79 -31.82 -13.41
N TYR A 290 -1.90 -32.76 -14.35
CA TYR A 290 -1.53 -32.59 -15.74
C TYR A 290 -2.78 -32.29 -16.56
N THR A 291 -2.89 -31.08 -17.11
CA THR A 291 -4.02 -30.70 -17.96
C THR A 291 -3.64 -30.79 -19.43
N VAL A 292 -4.40 -31.56 -20.20
CA VAL A 292 -4.28 -31.71 -21.66
C VAL A 292 -5.49 -31.05 -22.33
N ASP A 293 -5.30 -29.85 -22.87
CA ASP A 293 -6.30 -29.10 -23.64
C ASP A 293 -6.16 -29.41 -25.14
N VAL A 294 -7.06 -30.26 -25.64
CA VAL A 294 -7.13 -30.69 -27.04
C VAL A 294 -8.14 -29.81 -27.77
N ARG A 295 -7.63 -28.87 -28.56
CA ARG A 295 -8.42 -27.91 -29.34
C ARG A 295 -8.54 -28.36 -30.77
N VAL A 296 -9.75 -28.66 -31.21
CA VAL A 296 -10.02 -29.04 -32.61
C VAL A 296 -10.30 -27.78 -33.42
N LEU A 297 -9.37 -27.38 -34.28
CA LEU A 297 -9.49 -26.16 -35.07
C LEU A 297 -10.11 -26.42 -36.45
N SER A 298 -9.86 -27.57 -37.05
CA SER A 298 -10.46 -27.98 -38.30
C SER A 298 -10.55 -29.51 -38.38
N LEU A 299 -10.99 -30.06 -39.51
CA LEU A 299 -11.05 -31.51 -39.72
C LEU A 299 -9.67 -32.19 -39.72
N ASP A 300 -8.61 -31.42 -39.98
CA ASP A 300 -7.24 -31.92 -40.10
C ASP A 300 -6.29 -31.32 -39.04
N GLU A 301 -6.67 -30.21 -38.41
CA GLU A 301 -5.86 -29.48 -37.43
C GLU A 301 -6.42 -29.62 -36.01
N VAL A 302 -5.58 -30.18 -35.14
CA VAL A 302 -5.79 -30.22 -33.68
C VAL A 302 -4.56 -29.61 -33.02
N LYS A 303 -4.77 -28.65 -32.12
CA LYS A 303 -3.71 -28.10 -31.27
C LYS A 303 -3.82 -28.69 -29.86
N ILE A 304 -2.66 -29.01 -29.30
CA ILE A 304 -2.54 -29.63 -27.99
C ILE A 304 -1.77 -28.67 -27.10
N PHE A 305 -2.31 -28.37 -25.93
CA PHE A 305 -1.62 -27.62 -24.89
C PHE A 305 -1.58 -28.48 -23.64
N THR A 306 -0.38 -28.71 -23.12
CA THR A 306 -0.15 -29.41 -21.87
C THR A 306 0.29 -28.41 -20.80
N ASN A 307 -0.30 -28.49 -19.61
CA ASN A 307 0.09 -27.68 -18.46
C ASN A 307 0.22 -28.58 -17.22
N MET A 308 1.15 -28.24 -16.33
CA MET A 308 1.34 -28.90 -15.04
C MET A 308 1.02 -27.90 -13.93
N LEU A 309 0.21 -28.33 -12.98
CA LEU A 309 -0.12 -27.59 -11.76
C LEU A 309 0.17 -28.50 -10.57
N ASP A 310 0.57 -27.93 -9.45
CA ASP A 310 0.61 -28.67 -8.19
C ASP A 310 -0.83 -29.10 -7.84
N TRP A 311 -1.00 -30.32 -7.34
CA TRP A 311 -2.31 -30.84 -6.98
C TRP A 311 -2.71 -30.38 -5.57
N GLU A 312 -2.69 -29.06 -5.43
CA GLU A 312 -3.19 -28.32 -4.29
C GLU A 312 -4.66 -27.94 -4.52
N ASP A 313 -5.45 -27.94 -3.45
CA ASP A 313 -6.89 -27.76 -3.56
C ASP A 313 -7.27 -26.37 -4.10
N VAL A 314 -8.33 -26.37 -4.93
CA VAL A 314 -8.99 -25.16 -5.41
C VAL A 314 -9.52 -24.40 -4.20
N GLY A 315 -8.95 -23.22 -3.95
CA GLY A 315 -9.17 -22.39 -2.76
C GLY A 315 -10.58 -22.44 -2.17
N VAL A 316 -10.67 -23.06 -1.00
CA VAL A 316 -11.62 -22.67 0.04
C VAL A 316 -10.84 -21.72 0.93
N THR A 317 -11.32 -20.47 1.01
CA THR A 317 -10.98 -19.54 2.07
C THR A 317 -11.29 -20.20 3.42
N GLY A 318 -10.26 -20.64 4.13
CA GLY A 318 -10.27 -21.27 5.45
C GLY A 318 -8.81 -21.55 5.85
N ASP A 319 -8.48 -21.33 7.11
CA ASP A 319 -7.14 -21.04 7.63
C ASP A 319 -6.15 -22.23 7.60
N ILE A 320 -4.99 -22.05 6.96
CA ILE A 320 -3.81 -22.88 7.26
C ILE A 320 -3.17 -22.36 8.55
N VAL A 321 -3.24 -23.16 9.62
CA VAL A 321 -2.44 -22.94 10.83
C VAL A 321 -1.10 -23.66 10.69
N GLY A 322 -0.01 -22.91 10.53
CA GLY A 322 1.32 -23.50 10.55
C GLY A 322 2.50 -22.57 10.31
N GLY A 323 2.48 -21.35 10.83
CA GLY A 323 3.62 -20.42 10.83
C GLY A 323 3.27 -19.10 10.15
N VAL A 324 2.99 -18.07 10.96
CA VAL A 324 2.54 -16.70 10.58
C VAL A 324 1.69 -16.60 9.30
N ASP A 325 0.37 -16.73 9.44
CA ASP A 325 -0.52 -16.10 8.48
C ASP A 325 -0.37 -14.57 8.60
N PHE A 326 -0.21 -13.85 7.48
CA PHE A 326 0.01 -12.41 7.47
C PHE A 326 -0.77 -11.68 6.39
N ASP A 327 -1.24 -10.47 6.72
CA ASP A 327 -1.79 -9.51 5.76
C ASP A 327 -0.79 -8.40 5.46
N ILE A 328 -0.77 -7.91 4.21
CA ILE A 328 0.05 -6.76 3.80
C ILE A 328 -0.84 -5.62 3.30
N ASP A 329 -0.51 -4.38 3.70
CA ASP A 329 -1.29 -3.19 3.36
C ASP A 329 -1.11 -2.68 1.90
N ARG A 330 -0.24 -3.33 1.12
CA ARG A 330 0.19 -2.89 -0.22
C ARG A 330 0.48 -4.05 -1.15
N THR A 331 -0.05 -3.96 -2.37
CA THR A 331 0.21 -4.92 -3.47
C THR A 331 1.21 -4.41 -4.51
N LYS A 332 1.62 -3.15 -4.42
CA LYS A 332 2.68 -2.54 -5.24
C LYS A 332 3.30 -1.34 -4.54
N ILE A 333 4.57 -1.08 -4.82
CA ILE A 333 5.33 0.02 -4.23
C ILE A 333 5.94 0.86 -5.36
N THR A 334 5.86 2.18 -5.22
CA THR A 334 6.50 3.13 -6.13
C THR A 334 7.27 4.15 -5.29
N LEU A 335 8.57 4.32 -5.55
CA LEU A 335 9.49 5.10 -4.71
C LEU A 335 10.14 6.28 -5.48
N ILE A 336 10.31 7.40 -4.80
CA ILE A 336 11.14 8.54 -5.27
C ILE A 336 12.64 8.18 -5.10
N LYS A 337 13.51 8.78 -5.91
CA LYS A 337 14.97 8.73 -5.72
C LYS A 337 15.39 9.46 -4.44
N ASP A 338 16.56 9.14 -3.93
CA ASP A 338 17.28 9.99 -2.97
C ASP A 338 16.43 10.32 -1.71
N ILE A 339 15.58 9.39 -1.26
CA ILE A 339 14.83 9.51 -0.02
C ILE A 339 15.79 9.27 1.14
N VAL A 340 16.02 10.31 1.94
CA VAL A 340 16.96 10.27 3.08
C VAL A 340 16.28 10.30 4.45
N ASP A 341 15.06 10.83 4.56
CA ASP A 341 14.19 10.64 5.73
C ASP A 341 13.39 9.35 5.52
N PRO A 342 13.58 8.28 6.32
CA PRO A 342 12.93 7.00 6.08
C PRO A 342 11.40 7.13 6.01
N VAL A 343 10.81 6.61 4.93
CA VAL A 343 9.36 6.66 4.65
C VAL A 343 8.71 5.30 4.89
N LYS A 344 7.40 5.29 5.17
CA LYS A 344 6.63 4.05 5.33
C LYS A 344 6.63 3.25 4.01
N LEU A 345 7.15 2.03 4.08
CA LEU A 345 7.25 1.13 2.94
C LEU A 345 6.02 0.22 2.86
N LEU A 346 5.79 -0.58 3.90
CA LEU A 346 4.67 -1.50 4.05
C LEU A 346 4.42 -1.86 5.51
N LYS A 347 3.20 -2.26 5.83
CA LYS A 347 2.76 -2.79 7.12
C LYS A 347 2.40 -4.27 6.92
N VAL A 348 2.91 -5.14 7.79
CA VAL A 348 2.58 -6.56 7.84
C VAL A 348 1.84 -6.84 9.15
N ASP A 349 0.60 -7.28 9.05
CA ASP A 349 -0.21 -7.74 10.19
C ASP A 349 -0.02 -9.24 10.33
N CYS A 350 0.74 -9.68 11.32
CA CYS A 350 1.02 -11.10 11.58
C CYS A 350 -0.01 -11.64 12.57
N HIS A 351 -0.79 -12.65 12.18
CA HIS A 351 -1.94 -13.14 12.95
C HIS A 351 -1.60 -14.24 13.96
N ALA A 352 -0.40 -14.81 13.85
CA ALA A 352 0.06 -15.90 14.71
C ALA A 352 1.57 -15.79 15.01
N PRO A 353 2.06 -16.46 16.07
CA PRO A 353 3.48 -16.72 16.25
C PRO A 353 4.08 -17.45 15.03
N GLY A 354 5.39 -17.32 14.82
CA GLY A 354 6.12 -17.99 13.75
C GLY A 354 7.27 -17.13 13.23
N ARG A 355 7.86 -17.51 12.09
CA ARG A 355 9.05 -16.84 11.57
C ARG A 355 8.75 -16.03 10.33
N LEU A 356 8.76 -14.70 10.48
CA LEU A 356 8.62 -13.77 9.36
C LEU A 356 9.99 -13.42 8.77
N GLN A 357 10.12 -13.46 7.45
CA GLN A 357 11.27 -12.96 6.72
C GLN A 357 10.85 -11.85 5.75
N ILE A 358 11.72 -10.86 5.59
CA ILE A 358 11.62 -9.80 4.59
C ILE A 358 12.92 -9.74 3.80
N ARG A 359 12.82 -9.58 2.47
CA ARG A 359 13.98 -9.35 1.59
C ARG A 359 13.67 -8.30 0.52
N ALA A 360 14.57 -7.35 0.29
CA ALA A 360 14.51 -6.51 -0.91
C ALA A 360 15.30 -7.19 -2.03
N LEU A 361 14.60 -7.64 -3.08
CA LEU A 361 15.13 -8.45 -4.17
C LEU A 361 15.17 -7.69 -5.50
N LYS A 362 16.16 -8.01 -6.32
CA LYS A 362 16.25 -7.62 -7.72
C LYS A 362 15.19 -8.35 -8.56
N PRO A 363 15.00 -7.99 -9.84
CA PRO A 363 13.96 -8.57 -10.71
C PRO A 363 14.07 -10.09 -10.90
N ASN A 364 15.27 -10.65 -10.72
CA ASN A 364 15.50 -12.10 -10.76
C ASN A 364 14.96 -12.85 -9.51
N LYS A 365 14.42 -12.13 -8.51
CA LYS A 365 13.88 -12.66 -7.25
C LYS A 365 14.87 -13.47 -6.40
N THR A 366 16.16 -13.37 -6.68
CA THR A 366 17.20 -14.08 -5.93
C THR A 366 18.20 -13.14 -5.31
N ASP A 367 18.67 -12.16 -6.08
CA ASP A 367 19.73 -11.28 -5.63
C ASP A 367 19.15 -10.14 -4.80
N LEU A 368 19.81 -9.80 -3.70
CA LEU A 368 19.40 -8.68 -2.87
C LEU A 368 19.70 -7.34 -3.56
N ILE A 369 18.81 -6.37 -3.35
CA ILE A 369 19.05 -4.98 -3.68
C ILE A 369 20.12 -4.43 -2.74
N SER A 370 21.07 -3.66 -3.27
CA SER A 370 22.10 -3.03 -2.46
C SER A 370 21.51 -2.02 -1.47
N THR A 371 22.03 -1.98 -0.25
CA THR A 371 21.66 -1.00 0.78
C THR A 371 21.95 0.45 0.38
N THR A 372 22.79 0.69 -0.63
CA THR A 372 22.99 2.03 -1.20
C THR A 372 21.84 2.47 -2.10
N ASP A 373 21.14 1.52 -2.72
CA ASP A 373 20.05 1.79 -3.66
C ASP A 373 18.70 1.87 -2.94
N LEU A 374 18.49 0.98 -1.97
CA LEU A 374 17.34 0.95 -1.09
C LEU A 374 17.82 0.41 0.26
N GLN A 375 17.50 1.04 1.38
CA GLN A 375 17.83 0.54 2.71
C GLN A 375 16.54 0.32 3.49
N LEU A 376 16.30 -0.92 3.92
CA LEU A 376 15.16 -1.30 4.75
C LEU A 376 15.42 -1.02 6.24
N TYR A 377 14.33 -0.70 6.94
CA TYR A 377 14.27 -0.57 8.39
C TYR A 377 13.04 -1.30 8.92
N CYS A 378 13.11 -1.79 10.16
CA CYS A 378 12.00 -2.47 10.82
C CYS A 378 11.66 -1.83 12.16
N ASN A 379 10.37 -1.51 12.38
CA ASN A 379 9.78 -0.96 13.61
C ASN A 379 10.42 0.33 14.17
N GLY A 380 11.43 0.88 13.49
CA GLY A 380 12.10 2.11 13.82
C GLY A 380 12.89 2.66 12.62
N ILE A 381 13.64 3.73 12.84
CA ILE A 381 14.38 4.47 11.80
C ILE A 381 15.81 4.83 12.21
N THR A 382 16.28 4.30 13.33
CA THR A 382 17.63 4.54 13.85
C THR A 382 18.63 3.61 13.17
N GLU A 383 19.93 3.81 13.43
CA GLU A 383 20.98 2.95 12.89
C GLU A 383 20.82 1.48 13.31
N THR A 384 20.28 1.20 14.49
CA THR A 384 20.03 -0.17 14.96
C THR A 384 18.81 -0.82 14.31
N ASP A 385 17.95 -0.04 13.67
CA ASP A 385 16.73 -0.52 13.02
C ASP A 385 16.97 -0.90 11.54
N LYS A 386 18.16 -0.58 10.99
CA LYS A 386 18.57 -0.90 9.63
C LYS A 386 18.79 -2.41 9.45
N LEU A 387 18.33 -2.93 8.32
CA LEU A 387 18.61 -4.30 7.90
C LEU A 387 19.93 -4.32 7.09
N ALA A 388 20.97 -4.95 7.62
CA ALA A 388 22.35 -4.88 7.09
C ALA A 388 22.48 -5.24 5.59
N ASP A 389 21.69 -6.21 5.11
CA ASP A 389 21.70 -6.66 3.71
C ASP A 389 20.33 -6.51 3.03
N ASN A 390 19.46 -5.63 3.55
CA ASN A 390 18.03 -5.60 3.20
C ASN A 390 17.32 -6.96 3.34
N SER A 391 17.79 -7.78 4.26
CA SER A 391 17.19 -9.05 4.64
C SER A 391 17.03 -9.06 6.15
N GLY A 392 15.88 -9.48 6.64
CA GLY A 392 15.57 -9.58 8.06
C GLY A 392 14.75 -10.83 8.33
N ILE A 393 15.01 -11.46 9.47
CA ILE A 393 14.22 -12.59 9.96
C ILE A 393 13.79 -12.29 11.39
N TYR A 394 12.51 -12.51 11.68
CA TYR A 394 11.86 -12.14 12.92
C TYR A 394 11.09 -13.33 13.48
N ASP A 395 11.50 -13.81 14.64
CA ASP A 395 10.79 -14.85 15.37
C ASP A 395 9.69 -14.17 16.21
N LEU A 396 8.44 -14.32 15.78
CA LEU A 396 7.27 -13.74 16.42
C LEU A 396 6.74 -14.72 17.47
N THR A 397 6.56 -14.25 18.71
CA THR A 397 6.04 -15.06 19.82
C THR A 397 4.53 -14.93 20.01
N ALA A 398 3.90 -13.99 19.31
CA ALA A 398 2.48 -13.69 19.32
C ALA A 398 2.09 -12.94 18.04
N ALA A 399 0.79 -12.84 17.79
CA ALA A 399 0.25 -11.95 16.77
C ALA A 399 0.74 -10.51 17.01
N GLN A 400 1.28 -9.86 15.98
CA GLN A 400 1.79 -8.49 16.08
C GLN A 400 1.83 -7.78 14.73
N VAL A 401 1.91 -6.45 14.80
CA VAL A 401 2.04 -5.60 13.61
C VAL A 401 3.51 -5.21 13.42
N MET A 402 4.04 -5.51 12.25
CA MET A 402 5.40 -5.14 11.83
C MET A 402 5.30 -3.97 10.84
N ASN A 403 6.03 -2.89 11.10
CA ASN A 403 6.11 -1.75 10.18
C ASN A 403 7.50 -1.68 9.56
N PHE A 404 7.56 -1.65 8.24
CA PHE A 404 8.80 -1.50 7.50
C PHE A 404 8.89 -0.12 6.87
N TYR A 405 10.09 0.43 6.89
CA TYR A 405 10.42 1.74 6.31
C TYR A 405 11.57 1.59 5.33
N CYS A 406 11.76 2.59 4.47
CA CYS A 406 12.90 2.61 3.57
C CYS A 406 13.48 4.01 3.33
N THR A 407 14.77 4.04 3.00
CA THR A 407 15.43 5.12 2.28
C THR A 407 15.86 4.64 0.90
N THR A 408 16.14 5.56 -0.03
CA THR A 408 16.55 5.25 -1.41
C THR A 408 17.75 6.08 -1.83
N GLY A 409 18.60 5.49 -2.68
CA GLY A 409 19.72 6.18 -3.33
C GLY A 409 19.35 6.85 -4.65
N SER A 410 20.35 7.18 -5.46
CA SER A 410 20.20 7.96 -6.70
C SER A 410 19.57 7.21 -7.88
N VAL A 411 19.24 5.93 -7.69
CA VAL A 411 18.73 5.04 -8.73
C VAL A 411 17.32 4.60 -8.38
N PRO A 412 16.33 5.32 -8.92
CA PRO A 412 15.21 4.63 -9.54
C PRO A 412 15.23 4.78 -11.06
N ALA A 413 16.17 5.53 -11.67
CA ALA A 413 16.15 5.72 -13.12
C ALA A 413 16.30 4.40 -13.94
N ASN A 414 16.80 3.32 -13.33
CA ASN A 414 17.03 2.00 -13.95
C ASN A 414 16.51 0.83 -13.10
N TYR A 415 15.40 0.98 -12.38
CA TYR A 415 14.80 -0.18 -11.71
C TYR A 415 14.06 -1.04 -12.74
N GLU A 416 14.63 -2.19 -13.10
CA GLU A 416 13.96 -3.25 -13.87
C GLU A 416 12.86 -3.97 -13.05
N GLY A 417 12.19 -3.30 -12.10
CA GLY A 417 11.12 -3.91 -11.30
C GLY A 417 11.61 -4.99 -10.33
N GLY A 418 12.19 -4.58 -9.20
CA GLY A 418 12.52 -5.47 -8.08
C GLY A 418 11.29 -5.83 -7.25
N PHE A 419 11.49 -6.56 -6.16
CA PHE A 419 10.42 -7.00 -5.26
C PHE A 419 10.79 -6.79 -3.80
N ILE A 420 9.82 -6.45 -2.96
CA ILE A 420 9.91 -6.76 -1.54
C ILE A 420 9.24 -8.11 -1.35
N GLU A 421 10.02 -9.10 -0.95
CA GLU A 421 9.50 -10.39 -0.51
C GLU A 421 9.16 -10.31 0.98
N ILE A 422 7.97 -10.79 1.33
CA ILE A 422 7.59 -11.14 2.69
C ILE A 422 7.28 -12.63 2.68
N SER A 423 7.95 -13.38 3.53
CA SER A 423 7.70 -14.81 3.69
C SER A 423 7.46 -15.17 5.14
N SER A 424 6.59 -16.15 5.38
CA SER A 424 6.43 -16.77 6.68
C SER A 424 6.79 -18.24 6.57
N ASP A 425 7.77 -18.67 7.37
CA ASP A 425 8.23 -20.05 7.48
C ASP A 425 8.51 -20.74 6.12
N ASN A 426 8.73 -19.94 5.05
CA ASN A 426 8.79 -20.34 3.64
C ASN A 426 7.54 -21.04 3.09
N VAL A 427 6.40 -20.95 3.79
CA VAL A 427 5.11 -21.55 3.42
C VAL A 427 4.21 -20.53 2.71
N HIS A 428 4.11 -19.32 3.26
CA HIS A 428 3.40 -18.20 2.63
C HIS A 428 4.42 -17.16 2.15
N VAL A 429 4.45 -16.85 0.85
CA VAL A 429 5.40 -15.90 0.25
C VAL A 429 4.67 -14.92 -0.65
N GLU A 430 4.81 -13.63 -0.34
CA GLU A 430 4.25 -12.51 -1.11
C GLU A 430 5.38 -11.68 -1.73
N TYR A 431 5.28 -11.42 -3.03
CA TYR A 431 6.24 -10.61 -3.78
C TYR A 431 5.61 -9.28 -4.21
N ILE A 432 5.99 -8.19 -3.55
CA ILE A 432 5.44 -6.86 -3.83
C ILE A 432 6.35 -6.15 -4.83
N PRO A 433 5.88 -5.88 -6.07
CA PRO A 433 6.69 -5.20 -7.07
C PRO A 433 7.05 -3.77 -6.62
N VAL A 434 8.32 -3.43 -6.75
CA VAL A 434 8.89 -2.11 -6.50
C VAL A 434 9.23 -1.44 -7.82
N SER A 435 8.74 -0.23 -7.98
CA SER A 435 8.91 0.59 -9.18
C SER A 435 9.36 2.00 -8.82
N SER A 436 9.85 2.69 -9.84
CA SER A 436 10.36 4.05 -9.75
C SER A 436 9.28 5.07 -9.99
N LEU A 437 9.29 6.15 -9.23
CA LEU A 437 8.52 7.35 -9.51
C LEU A 437 9.43 8.41 -10.12
N ASP A 438 9.30 8.64 -11.42
CA ASP A 438 10.15 9.56 -12.20
C ASP A 438 9.42 10.80 -12.72
N THR A 439 8.09 10.78 -12.70
CA THR A 439 7.25 11.83 -13.27
C THR A 439 6.62 12.69 -12.18
N PHE A 440 6.90 13.99 -12.20
CA PHE A 440 6.40 14.95 -11.21
C PHE A 440 5.84 16.20 -11.90
N THR A 441 4.71 16.70 -11.41
CA THR A 441 4.14 17.98 -11.85
C THR A 441 4.85 19.14 -11.14
N PRO A 442 5.55 20.04 -11.85
CA PRO A 442 6.17 21.20 -11.22
C PRO A 442 5.12 22.22 -10.75
N LEU A 443 5.21 22.64 -9.48
CA LEU A 443 4.30 23.61 -8.83
C LEU A 443 4.78 25.06 -8.94
N ASP A 444 6.02 25.27 -9.35
CA ASP A 444 6.74 26.54 -9.41
C ASP A 444 6.94 27.04 -10.84
N THR A 445 6.13 26.56 -11.79
CA THR A 445 6.24 26.96 -13.21
C THR A 445 5.95 28.43 -13.45
N GLU A 446 5.07 29.02 -12.65
CA GLU A 446 4.76 30.45 -12.69
C GLU A 446 5.75 31.29 -11.86
N GLY A 447 6.37 30.67 -10.85
CA GLY A 447 7.39 31.29 -10.00
C GLY A 447 7.46 30.63 -8.62
N THR A 448 8.41 31.07 -7.81
CA THR A 448 8.61 30.55 -6.45
C THR A 448 7.65 31.21 -5.46
N ALA A 449 7.13 30.44 -4.50
CA ALA A 449 6.31 30.95 -3.42
C ALA A 449 6.56 30.22 -2.08
N ASN A 450 6.02 30.75 -0.98
CA ASN A 450 6.00 30.05 0.31
C ASN A 450 4.88 29.00 0.43
N SER A 451 3.85 29.09 -0.39
CA SER A 451 2.75 28.13 -0.45
C SER A 451 2.51 27.69 -1.91
N TYR A 452 2.32 26.39 -2.12
CA TYR A 452 2.00 25.85 -3.43
C TYR A 452 0.66 25.12 -3.39
N ILE A 453 -0.19 25.39 -4.39
CA ILE A 453 -1.49 24.74 -4.53
C ILE A 453 -1.31 23.44 -5.32
N ALA A 454 -1.61 22.31 -4.71
CA ALA A 454 -1.63 21.00 -5.33
C ALA A 454 -3.08 20.60 -5.66
N ASP A 455 -3.62 21.14 -6.76
CA ASP A 455 -5.04 21.02 -7.12
C ASP A 455 -5.41 19.72 -7.85
N ARG A 456 -4.44 19.01 -8.42
CA ARG A 456 -4.66 17.75 -9.17
C ARG A 456 -4.83 16.52 -8.29
N GLY A 457 -4.88 16.68 -6.96
CA GLY A 457 -5.15 15.60 -6.01
C GLY A 457 -3.96 14.65 -5.76
N ALA A 458 -4.24 13.34 -5.66
CA ALA A 458 -3.29 12.27 -5.32
C ALA A 458 -2.32 11.96 -6.47
N GLY A 459 -1.47 12.93 -6.79
CA GLY A 459 -0.39 12.83 -7.78
C GLY A 459 0.97 13.06 -7.16
N SER A 460 1.97 13.29 -8.02
CA SER A 460 3.35 13.55 -7.61
C SER A 460 3.76 14.93 -8.08
N TYR A 461 4.37 15.72 -7.20
CA TYR A 461 4.69 17.12 -7.45
C TYR A 461 6.16 17.44 -7.19
N SER A 462 6.66 18.52 -7.77
CA SER A 462 7.98 19.05 -7.45
C SER A 462 8.01 20.57 -7.40
N PHE A 463 8.96 21.14 -6.66
CA PHE A 463 9.25 22.58 -6.67
C PHE A 463 10.72 22.83 -6.35
N THR A 464 11.25 23.97 -6.81
CA THR A 464 12.62 24.41 -6.53
C THR A 464 12.82 24.62 -5.04
N ALA A 465 13.87 24.01 -4.49
CA ALA A 465 14.21 24.11 -3.07
C ALA A 465 15.53 24.85 -2.82
N THR A 466 16.21 25.30 -3.87
CA THR A 466 17.42 26.13 -3.82
C THR A 466 17.14 27.62 -3.75
N ILE A 467 15.86 28.02 -3.72
CA ILE A 467 15.43 29.43 -3.65
C ILE A 467 14.40 29.56 -2.53
N MET A 468 14.61 30.50 -1.62
CA MET A 468 13.72 30.78 -0.51
C MET A 468 12.44 31.47 -0.98
N GLY A 469 11.30 30.95 -0.49
CA GLY A 469 9.99 31.60 -0.54
C GLY A 469 9.62 32.24 -1.87
N ASN A 470 9.34 33.54 -1.84
CA ASN A 470 8.90 34.31 -3.00
C ASN A 470 10.07 34.81 -3.88
N GLY A 471 11.27 34.23 -3.71
CA GLY A 471 12.44 34.52 -4.51
C GLY A 471 13.04 35.90 -4.25
N VAL A 472 13.97 36.30 -5.12
CA VAL A 472 14.69 37.58 -5.03
C VAL A 472 13.76 38.80 -5.11
N ASP A 473 12.64 38.67 -5.82
CA ASP A 473 11.65 39.74 -5.96
C ASP A 473 10.91 40.03 -4.64
N GLY A 474 10.90 39.06 -3.72
CA GLY A 474 10.39 39.26 -2.36
C GLY A 474 11.34 40.03 -1.43
N ILE A 475 12.59 40.27 -1.83
CA ILE A 475 13.53 41.06 -1.01
C ILE A 475 13.31 42.54 -1.29
N ILE A 476 12.81 43.26 -0.29
CA ILE A 476 12.58 44.71 -0.32
C ILE A 476 13.83 45.41 0.19
N ASP A 477 14.35 46.41 -0.54
CA ASP A 477 15.65 47.03 -0.27
C ASP A 477 15.74 47.68 1.13
N GLU A 478 14.65 48.25 1.62
CA GLU A 478 14.56 48.85 2.96
C GLU A 478 14.35 47.83 4.08
N GLY A 479 13.97 46.60 3.76
CA GLY A 479 13.68 45.54 4.72
C GLY A 479 14.90 44.67 5.04
N LYS A 480 15.13 44.38 6.33
CA LYS A 480 16.18 43.44 6.75
C LYS A 480 15.66 42.00 6.83
N PHE A 481 15.69 41.31 5.70
CA PHE A 481 15.38 39.88 5.63
C PHE A 481 16.59 39.05 6.05
N GLU A 482 16.35 37.92 6.72
CA GLU A 482 17.37 36.99 7.20
C GLU A 482 17.23 35.61 6.55
N ASP A 483 18.35 34.94 6.31
CA ASP A 483 18.36 33.47 6.13
C ASP A 483 18.32 32.74 7.47
N ALA A 484 18.25 31.40 7.44
CA ALA A 484 18.24 30.59 8.65
C ALA A 484 19.49 30.79 9.55
N SER A 485 20.59 31.28 9.00
CA SER A 485 21.85 31.58 9.71
C SER A 485 21.93 33.00 10.24
N GLY A 486 20.88 33.81 10.04
CA GLY A 486 20.81 35.20 10.48
C GLY A 486 21.59 36.16 9.59
N ASN A 487 22.04 35.73 8.40
CA ASN A 487 22.67 36.61 7.43
C ASN A 487 21.61 37.50 6.79
N ILE A 488 21.92 38.79 6.65
CA ILE A 488 21.03 39.74 5.98
C ILE A 488 21.05 39.49 4.46
N LEU A 489 19.86 39.32 3.90
CA LEU A 489 19.64 39.13 2.48
C LEU A 489 19.50 40.48 1.77
N THR A 490 20.02 40.56 0.55
CA THR A 490 19.89 41.73 -0.32
C THR A 490 19.43 41.29 -1.70
N LYS A 491 18.78 42.19 -2.44
CA LYS A 491 18.32 41.89 -3.79
C LYS A 491 19.46 41.46 -4.73
N ALA A 492 20.64 42.06 -4.57
CA ALA A 492 21.83 41.69 -5.33
C ALA A 492 22.39 40.30 -4.95
N GLY A 493 22.32 39.92 -3.68
CA GLY A 493 22.75 38.59 -3.20
C GLY A 493 21.75 37.46 -3.52
N GLY A 494 20.49 37.81 -3.78
CA GLY A 494 19.43 36.88 -4.09
C GLY A 494 18.91 36.10 -2.86
N ALA A 495 18.02 35.15 -3.13
CA ALA A 495 17.34 34.34 -2.12
C ALA A 495 17.81 32.86 -2.15
N ASN A 496 19.05 32.62 -2.58
CA ASN A 496 19.57 31.26 -2.81
C ASN A 496 19.89 30.53 -1.50
N ILE A 497 19.64 29.22 -1.47
CA ILE A 497 20.02 28.29 -0.40
C ILE A 497 20.58 27.00 -1.00
N HIS A 498 21.38 26.27 -0.21
CA HIS A 498 22.04 25.03 -0.62
C HIS A 498 21.62 23.85 0.26
N PRO A 499 20.40 23.34 0.09
CA PRO A 499 19.92 22.20 0.87
C PRO A 499 20.63 20.90 0.49
N LEU A 500 20.80 20.02 1.48
CA LEU A 500 21.34 18.67 1.32
C LEU A 500 20.30 17.57 1.53
N SER A 501 19.17 17.88 2.16
CA SER A 501 18.06 16.93 2.33
C SER A 501 16.70 17.64 2.48
N ALA A 502 15.61 16.88 2.40
CA ALA A 502 14.24 17.34 2.60
C ALA A 502 13.46 16.38 3.51
N LYS A 503 12.51 16.91 4.26
CA LYS A 503 11.65 16.14 5.17
C LYS A 503 10.28 16.78 5.35
N LEU A 504 9.25 15.94 5.51
CA LEU A 504 7.93 16.37 5.96
C LEU A 504 7.98 16.71 7.46
N LEU A 505 7.64 17.94 7.81
CA LEU A 505 7.56 18.37 9.21
C LEU A 505 6.25 17.95 9.85
N TRP A 506 5.14 18.19 9.16
CA TRP A 506 3.82 17.76 9.57
C TRP A 506 2.84 17.77 8.40
N GLN A 507 1.80 16.95 8.52
CA GLN A 507 0.59 16.97 7.69
C GLN A 507 -0.66 16.88 8.57
N ASP A 508 -1.76 17.52 8.16
CA ASP A 508 -3.03 17.54 8.91
C ASP A 508 -4.00 16.40 8.55
N THR A 509 -3.67 15.67 7.49
CA THR A 509 -4.40 14.51 7.00
C THR A 509 -3.39 13.39 6.89
N ASP A 510 -3.58 12.34 7.68
CA ASP A 510 -2.64 11.21 7.70
C ASP A 510 -2.46 10.61 6.30
N GLU A 511 -1.22 10.32 5.94
CA GLU A 511 -0.84 9.84 4.61
C GLU A 511 -1.33 10.76 3.46
N LEU A 512 -1.39 12.08 3.66
CA LEU A 512 -1.53 13.04 2.57
C LEU A 512 -0.29 13.02 1.68
N VAL A 513 0.87 13.29 2.29
CA VAL A 513 2.20 13.13 1.70
C VAL A 513 2.72 11.76 2.13
N GLU A 514 3.00 10.91 1.14
CA GLU A 514 3.53 9.57 1.35
C GLU A 514 5.07 9.57 1.35
N GLN A 515 5.69 10.40 0.52
CA GLN A 515 7.14 10.43 0.33
C GLN A 515 7.64 11.85 0.05
N VAL A 516 8.84 12.17 0.54
CA VAL A 516 9.55 13.42 0.28
C VAL A 516 11.01 13.10 -0.01
N ALA A 517 11.57 13.71 -1.04
CA ALA A 517 13.00 13.66 -1.34
C ALA A 517 13.51 14.99 -1.89
N LEU A 518 14.82 15.21 -1.78
CA LEU A 518 15.52 16.30 -2.45
C LEU A 518 16.31 15.74 -3.62
N VAL A 519 15.87 16.07 -4.84
CA VAL A 519 16.46 15.56 -6.09
C VAL A 519 16.86 16.73 -6.97
N ASN A 520 18.14 16.84 -7.30
CA ASN A 520 18.68 17.87 -8.20
C ASN A 520 18.24 19.30 -7.81
N GLY A 521 18.28 19.63 -6.51
CA GLY A 521 17.88 20.94 -6.00
C GLY A 521 16.36 21.19 -5.95
N ARG A 522 15.54 20.18 -6.24
CA ARG A 522 14.07 20.25 -6.17
C ARG A 522 13.55 19.30 -5.11
N VAL A 523 12.58 19.77 -4.32
CA VAL A 523 11.79 18.87 -3.48
C VAL A 523 10.84 18.12 -4.40
N GLN A 524 10.81 16.79 -4.26
CA GLN A 524 9.87 15.89 -4.92
C GLN A 524 8.97 15.26 -3.86
N VAL A 525 7.67 15.22 -4.14
CA VAL A 525 6.66 14.68 -3.23
C VAL A 525 5.74 13.72 -3.96
N LYS A 526 5.39 12.62 -3.28
CA LYS A 526 4.35 11.69 -3.70
C LYS A 526 3.17 11.85 -2.76
N MET A 527 1.99 12.12 -3.31
CA MET A 527 0.76 12.29 -2.54
C MET A 527 -0.07 11.01 -2.61
N ARG A 528 -0.68 10.62 -1.49
CA ARG A 528 -1.65 9.50 -1.44
C ARG A 528 -3.08 9.99 -1.28
N ARG A 529 -3.32 11.18 -0.73
CA ARG A 529 -4.65 11.81 -0.62
C ARG A 529 -4.72 13.12 -1.41
N SER A 530 -5.94 13.57 -1.67
CA SER A 530 -6.21 14.72 -2.54
C SER A 530 -6.55 16.02 -1.82
N ARG A 531 -6.68 16.01 -0.48
CA ARG A 531 -7.06 17.17 0.32
C ARG A 531 -6.35 17.20 1.65
N GLY A 532 -5.87 18.37 2.03
CA GLY A 532 -5.22 18.63 3.31
C GLY A 532 -4.07 19.63 3.18
N ASN A 533 -3.30 19.78 4.24
CA ASN A 533 -2.14 20.64 4.31
C ASN A 533 -0.92 19.86 4.81
N ALA A 534 0.25 20.20 4.24
CA ALA A 534 1.53 19.68 4.67
C ALA A 534 2.56 20.81 4.72
N VAL A 535 3.53 20.70 5.64
CA VAL A 535 4.70 21.57 5.67
C VAL A 535 5.94 20.73 5.46
N ILE A 536 6.72 21.09 4.44
CA ILE A 536 7.95 20.41 4.05
C ILE A 536 9.11 21.36 4.27
N ALA A 537 10.22 20.86 4.81
CA ALA A 537 11.42 21.62 5.04
C ALA A 537 12.63 21.00 4.35
N VAL A 538 13.62 21.84 4.08
CA VAL A 538 14.95 21.41 3.63
C VAL A 538 16.02 21.77 4.65
N TYR A 539 17.08 20.98 4.67
CA TYR A 539 18.09 20.99 5.73
C TYR A 539 19.50 21.16 5.17
N ASP A 540 20.40 21.62 6.02
CA ASP A 540 21.83 21.81 5.74
C ASP A 540 22.67 20.53 5.85
N LYS A 541 22.10 19.42 6.33
CA LYS A 541 22.74 18.11 6.43
C LYS A 541 22.11 17.09 5.49
N THR A 542 22.88 16.08 5.11
CA THR A 542 22.40 14.94 4.32
C THR A 542 21.38 14.09 5.09
N ASN A 543 21.57 13.94 6.41
CA ASN A 543 20.59 13.32 7.29
C ASN A 543 19.72 14.41 7.96
N PRO A 544 18.44 14.58 7.57
CA PRO A 544 17.54 15.57 8.16
C PRO A 544 17.12 15.24 9.61
N ASN A 545 17.46 14.04 10.10
CA ASN A 545 17.18 13.58 11.46
C ASN A 545 18.39 13.68 12.40
N ALA A 546 19.55 14.17 11.92
CA ALA A 546 20.69 14.41 12.80
C ALA A 546 20.35 15.49 13.84
N GLU A 547 20.89 15.36 15.06
CA GLU A 547 20.60 16.30 16.15
C GLU A 547 21.02 17.74 15.82
N ASP A 548 22.10 17.90 15.04
CA ASP A 548 22.61 19.18 14.57
C ASP A 548 22.07 19.61 13.20
N ALA A 549 21.10 18.87 12.62
CA ALA A 549 20.49 19.24 11.35
C ALA A 549 19.61 20.48 11.51
N LYS A 550 19.87 21.49 10.68
CA LYS A 550 19.20 22.78 10.73
C LYS A 550 18.30 22.98 9.52
N VAL A 551 17.06 23.38 9.77
CA VAL A 551 16.14 23.80 8.70
C VAL A 551 16.65 25.08 8.05
N LEU A 552 16.81 25.06 6.73
CA LEU A 552 17.18 26.23 5.91
C LEU A 552 15.95 27.02 5.45
N TRP A 553 14.87 26.31 5.11
CA TRP A 553 13.57 26.90 4.75
C TRP A 553 12.48 25.84 4.81
N SER A 554 11.21 26.28 4.86
CA SER A 554 10.05 25.39 4.77
C SER A 554 8.94 26.02 3.93
N TRP A 555 8.15 25.15 3.30
CA TRP A 555 7.06 25.49 2.40
C TRP A 555 5.76 24.83 2.83
N HIS A 556 4.65 25.51 2.58
CA HIS A 556 3.31 24.98 2.75
C HIS A 556 2.82 24.35 1.44
N LEU A 557 2.49 23.07 1.47
CA LEU A 557 1.79 22.40 0.38
C LEU A 557 0.29 22.38 0.70
N TRP A 558 -0.50 23.04 -0.13
CA TRP A 558 -1.94 23.19 0.05
C TRP A 558 -2.71 22.34 -0.98
N CYS A 559 -3.18 21.18 -0.55
CA CYS A 559 -3.93 20.26 -1.39
C CYS A 559 -5.41 20.63 -1.36
N THR A 560 -5.84 21.43 -2.33
CA THR A 560 -7.20 21.96 -2.43
C THR A 560 -7.55 22.23 -3.89
N ALA A 561 -8.84 22.24 -4.22
CA ALA A 561 -9.26 22.78 -5.51
C ALA A 561 -8.84 24.25 -5.62
N THR A 562 -8.37 24.68 -6.79
CA THR A 562 -7.93 26.05 -7.06
C THR A 562 -8.91 27.07 -6.46
N PRO A 563 -8.45 27.99 -5.59
CA PRO A 563 -9.31 29.01 -5.00
C PRO A 563 -9.98 29.85 -6.08
N LYS A 564 -11.27 30.13 -5.92
CA LYS A 564 -11.97 31.07 -6.80
C LYS A 564 -11.62 32.51 -6.41
N ILE A 565 -11.67 33.40 -7.39
CA ILE A 565 -11.48 34.83 -7.18
C ILE A 565 -12.84 35.50 -6.97
N LEU A 566 -12.96 36.26 -5.89
CA LEU A 566 -14.05 37.18 -5.61
C LEU A 566 -13.61 38.59 -6.01
N GLU A 567 -14.27 39.18 -6.99
CA GLU A 567 -13.95 40.53 -7.48
C GLU A 567 -14.73 41.57 -6.69
N PHE A 568 -14.06 42.17 -5.70
CA PHE A 568 -14.65 43.20 -4.86
C PHE A 568 -14.90 44.46 -5.69
N VAL A 569 -15.99 45.19 -5.40
CA VAL A 569 -16.17 46.50 -6.02
C VAL A 569 -15.11 47.47 -5.48
N THR A 570 -14.92 48.58 -6.19
CA THR A 570 -14.04 49.65 -5.68
C THR A 570 -14.61 50.20 -4.39
N SER A 571 -13.82 50.18 -3.31
CA SER A 571 -14.20 50.69 -2.00
C SER A 571 -14.56 52.17 -2.09
N ILE A 572 -15.74 52.54 -1.60
CA ILE A 572 -16.14 53.96 -1.51
C ILE A 572 -15.34 54.74 -0.45
N TYR A 573 -14.63 54.04 0.45
CA TYR A 573 -13.85 54.66 1.52
C TYR A 573 -12.38 54.86 1.14
N THR A 574 -11.81 53.91 0.40
CA THR A 574 -10.36 53.92 0.12
C THR A 574 -10.04 54.12 -1.36
N GLY A 575 -11.01 53.94 -2.27
CA GLY A 575 -10.79 54.00 -3.71
C GLY A 575 -10.04 52.80 -4.29
N ASN A 576 -9.64 51.83 -3.46
CA ASN A 576 -8.96 50.60 -3.88
C ASN A 576 -9.97 49.52 -4.27
N ASN A 577 -9.55 48.60 -5.14
CA ASN A 577 -10.30 47.40 -5.50
C ASN A 577 -9.44 46.17 -5.28
N TYR A 578 -10.08 45.03 -4.99
CA TYR A 578 -9.36 43.81 -4.63
C TYR A 578 -9.98 42.58 -5.30
N LYS A 579 -9.11 41.63 -5.64
CA LYS A 579 -9.47 40.29 -6.08
C LYS A 579 -9.10 39.32 -4.96
N VAL A 580 -10.09 38.83 -4.22
CA VAL A 580 -9.90 38.10 -2.95
C VAL A 580 -10.14 36.61 -3.15
N MET A 581 -9.37 35.73 -2.49
CA MET A 581 -9.66 34.30 -2.50
C MET A 581 -11.00 33.96 -1.83
N ASP A 582 -11.72 32.98 -2.37
CA ASP A 582 -12.99 32.49 -1.81
C ASP A 582 -12.87 31.77 -0.44
N ARG A 583 -11.65 31.42 -0.02
CA ARG A 583 -11.37 30.68 1.23
C ARG A 583 -10.11 31.16 1.94
N ASN A 584 -9.97 30.81 3.22
CA ASN A 584 -8.75 31.05 4.00
C ASN A 584 -7.57 30.26 3.42
N LEU A 585 -6.36 30.79 3.58
CA LEU A 585 -5.15 30.04 3.26
C LEU A 585 -5.10 28.75 4.08
N GLY A 586 -4.92 27.62 3.40
CA GLY A 586 -4.97 26.28 4.00
C GLY A 586 -6.36 25.66 4.15
N ALA A 587 -7.44 26.36 3.78
CA ALA A 587 -8.79 25.79 3.79
C ALA A 587 -9.03 24.82 2.62
N THR A 588 -9.68 23.68 2.87
CA THR A 588 -9.97 22.66 1.84
C THR A 588 -11.45 22.63 1.41
N ALA A 589 -12.26 23.55 1.96
CA ALA A 589 -13.65 23.74 1.62
C ALA A 589 -14.05 25.23 1.60
N THR A 590 -15.18 25.52 0.96
CA THR A 590 -15.81 26.86 0.90
C THR A 590 -17.23 26.88 1.45
N LYS A 591 -17.86 25.71 1.58
CA LYS A 591 -19.21 25.60 2.12
C LYS A 591 -19.19 25.98 3.60
N ALA A 592 -19.94 27.01 3.95
CA ALA A 592 -20.06 27.49 5.32
C ALA A 592 -20.39 26.35 6.31
N TYR A 593 -20.04 26.57 7.58
CA TYR A 593 -20.25 25.63 8.70
C TYR A 593 -19.45 24.32 8.67
N LEU A 594 -18.62 24.07 7.66
CA LEU A 594 -17.66 22.96 7.71
C LEU A 594 -16.38 23.41 8.40
N GLY A 595 -15.82 22.60 9.31
CA GLY A 595 -14.57 22.98 9.99
C GLY A 595 -13.37 23.11 9.04
N THR A 596 -13.41 22.47 7.88
CA THR A 596 -12.40 22.55 6.81
C THR A 596 -12.37 23.89 6.06
N VAL A 597 -13.26 24.84 6.38
CA VAL A 597 -13.20 26.22 5.87
C VAL A 597 -12.27 27.13 6.68
N GLN A 598 -11.87 26.71 7.90
CA GLN A 598 -11.10 27.54 8.84
C GLN A 598 -9.69 27.85 8.31
N GLY A 599 -9.02 26.88 7.70
CA GLY A 599 -7.66 27.03 7.19
C GLY A 599 -6.58 27.01 8.27
N LEU A 600 -5.41 27.57 7.95
CA LEU A 600 -4.23 27.61 8.82
C LEU A 600 -4.06 28.99 9.45
N HIS A 601 -3.26 29.05 10.50
CA HIS A 601 -2.98 30.26 11.26
C HIS A 601 -1.51 30.64 11.17
N TYR A 602 -1.21 31.94 11.19
CA TYR A 602 0.13 32.47 11.02
C TYR A 602 0.41 33.50 12.10
N GLN A 603 1.66 33.56 12.58
CA GLN A 603 2.13 34.70 13.37
C GLN A 603 2.51 35.83 12.41
N TRP A 604 2.24 37.08 12.80
CA TRP A 604 2.38 38.20 11.89
C TRP A 604 3.83 38.36 11.40
N GLY A 605 4.02 38.50 10.09
CA GLY A 605 5.34 38.57 9.44
C GLY A 605 6.05 37.22 9.23
N ARG A 606 5.46 36.08 9.62
CA ARG A 606 6.01 34.74 9.36
C ARG A 606 5.34 34.06 8.17
N LYS A 607 6.09 33.18 7.51
CA LYS A 607 5.59 32.28 6.46
C LYS A 607 5.03 30.96 6.98
N ASP A 608 5.37 30.57 8.21
CA ASP A 608 5.13 29.22 8.73
C ASP A 608 3.70 29.07 9.28
N PRO A 609 2.93 28.07 8.81
CA PRO A 609 1.58 27.85 9.30
C PRO A 609 1.49 27.01 10.59
N PHE A 610 0.39 27.23 11.31
CA PHE A 610 -0.05 26.44 12.46
C PHE A 610 -1.49 25.95 12.25
N SER A 611 -1.70 24.66 12.49
CA SER A 611 -3.02 24.03 12.44
C SER A 611 -3.88 24.47 13.63
N GLY A 612 -5.16 24.70 13.31
CA GLY A 612 -6.23 24.86 14.29
C GLY A 612 -7.03 23.56 14.47
N SER A 613 -8.34 23.68 14.57
CA SER A 613 -9.27 22.54 14.45
C SER A 613 -9.75 22.38 13.01
N LEU A 614 -9.93 21.13 12.56
CA LEU A 614 -10.62 20.80 11.31
C LEU A 614 -12.14 20.60 11.51
N THR A 615 -12.62 20.71 12.75
CA THR A 615 -14.01 20.59 13.18
C THR A 615 -14.42 21.84 13.99
N TYR A 616 -15.70 21.97 14.33
CA TYR A 616 -16.20 23.04 15.19
C TYR A 616 -16.37 22.58 16.66
N ASP A 617 -15.66 21.53 17.08
CA ASP A 617 -15.65 21.01 18.45
C ASP A 617 -14.54 21.63 19.32
N GLY A 618 -13.63 22.40 18.71
CA GLY A 618 -12.48 23.00 19.39
C GLY A 618 -11.35 22.03 19.75
N ILE A 619 -11.41 20.80 19.26
CA ILE A 619 -10.36 19.80 19.39
C ILE A 619 -9.27 20.11 18.37
N ARG A 620 -8.02 20.10 18.83
CA ARG A 620 -6.86 20.34 17.97
C ARG A 620 -6.69 19.21 16.97
N THR A 621 -6.39 19.58 15.74
CA THR A 621 -6.09 18.62 14.68
C THR A 621 -4.85 17.82 15.05
N ILE A 622 -4.96 16.49 14.94
CA ILE A 622 -3.81 15.61 15.07
C ILE A 622 -2.94 15.80 13.82
N LEU A 623 -1.64 16.00 14.04
CA LEU A 623 -0.68 16.16 12.97
C LEU A 623 0.19 14.92 12.88
N TYR A 624 0.63 14.60 11.67
CA TYR A 624 1.39 13.40 11.37
C TYR A 624 2.72 13.74 10.71
N ASP A 625 3.76 12.95 10.93
CA ASP A 625 4.95 12.94 10.09
C ASP A 625 4.73 12.03 8.86
N VAL A 626 5.79 11.75 8.09
CA VAL A 626 5.71 10.92 6.87
C VAL A 626 5.45 9.44 7.16
N ARG A 627 5.56 9.03 8.42
CA ARG A 627 5.40 7.65 8.91
C ARG A 627 4.12 7.47 9.73
N SER A 628 3.21 8.46 9.69
CA SER A 628 1.99 8.50 10.52
C SER A 628 2.23 8.65 12.02
N GLY A 629 3.44 9.05 12.44
CA GLY A 629 3.75 9.39 13.83
C GLY A 629 3.18 10.75 14.23
N GLN A 630 2.63 10.88 15.43
CA GLN A 630 2.05 12.15 15.88
C GLN A 630 3.10 13.25 16.07
N VAL A 631 2.82 14.44 15.57
CA VAL A 631 3.68 15.63 15.69
C VAL A 631 3.00 16.69 16.55
N VAL A 632 3.77 17.30 17.45
CA VAL A 632 3.31 18.37 18.34
C VAL A 632 4.11 19.65 18.07
N TYR A 633 3.42 20.79 18.05
CA TYR A 633 4.10 22.09 17.99
C TYR A 633 4.89 22.34 19.26
N LYS A 634 6.03 23.01 19.12
CA LYS A 634 6.75 23.55 20.27
C LYS A 634 6.12 24.88 20.63
N TYR A 635 5.80 25.06 21.91
CA TYR A 635 5.35 26.35 22.44
C TYR A 635 6.51 26.93 23.23
N SER A 636 7.01 28.07 22.78
CA SER A 636 8.16 28.75 23.40
C SER A 636 7.72 30.10 23.95
N ASP A 637 8.19 30.44 25.14
CA ASP A 637 8.07 31.76 25.75
C ASP A 637 9.23 32.69 25.40
N GLU A 638 10.13 32.25 24.52
CA GLU A 638 11.26 33.03 24.04
C GLU A 638 10.87 33.95 22.88
N ARG A 639 11.72 34.96 22.66
CA ARG A 639 11.72 35.80 21.47
C ARG A 639 12.93 35.45 20.62
N VAL A 640 12.76 35.43 19.30
CA VAL A 640 13.79 35.02 18.35
C VAL A 640 13.93 36.02 17.21
N THR A 641 15.02 35.97 16.43
CA THR A 641 15.08 36.71 15.15
C THR A 641 14.27 36.01 14.07
N ALA A 642 14.03 36.70 12.95
CA ALA A 642 13.39 36.07 11.78
C ALA A 642 14.19 34.87 11.27
N GLY A 643 15.53 34.97 11.21
CA GLY A 643 16.42 33.87 10.84
C GLY A 643 16.30 32.65 11.76
N GLN A 644 16.27 32.89 13.07
CA GLN A 644 16.07 31.81 14.05
C GLN A 644 14.70 31.14 13.90
N ALA A 645 13.65 31.91 13.63
CA ALA A 645 12.30 31.36 13.40
C ALA A 645 12.22 30.47 12.13
N ILE A 646 12.99 30.78 11.08
CA ILE A 646 13.09 29.93 9.88
C ILE A 646 13.61 28.53 10.22
N SER A 647 14.58 28.45 11.14
CA SER A 647 15.17 27.16 11.56
C SER A 647 14.26 26.32 12.45
N THR A 648 13.13 26.88 12.89
CA THR A 648 12.19 26.28 13.86
C THR A 648 10.73 26.52 13.44
N PRO A 649 10.34 26.11 12.22
CA PRO A 649 9.04 26.44 11.64
C PRO A 649 7.85 25.88 12.44
N SER A 650 8.04 24.78 13.18
CA SER A 650 7.02 24.17 14.06
C SER A 650 6.97 24.75 15.48
N SER A 651 7.69 25.85 15.76
CA SER A 651 7.68 26.55 17.04
C SER A 651 6.75 27.76 16.98
N LEU A 652 5.76 27.77 17.87
CA LEU A 652 4.89 28.90 18.14
C LEU A 652 5.49 29.72 19.29
N TYR A 653 5.94 30.93 18.97
CA TYR A 653 6.59 31.84 19.90
C TYR A 653 5.58 32.76 20.58
N SER A 654 5.27 32.49 21.84
CA SER A 654 4.28 33.21 22.64
C SER A 654 4.87 33.67 23.98
N PRO A 655 5.79 34.64 23.98
CA PRO A 655 6.40 35.18 25.20
C PRO A 655 5.36 35.73 26.19
N ARG A 656 5.52 35.39 27.48
CA ARG A 656 4.62 35.79 28.56
C ARG A 656 5.35 36.61 29.63
N ARG A 657 5.20 37.95 29.64
CA ARG A 657 5.25 38.72 30.90
C ARG A 657 4.32 39.94 30.83
N GLY A 658 3.47 40.08 31.86
CA GLY A 658 2.90 41.36 32.29
C GLY A 658 1.97 42.10 31.32
N LEU A 659 0.75 41.58 31.12
CA LEU A 659 -0.43 42.37 30.67
C LEU A 659 -0.36 43.00 29.25
N GLY A 660 0.43 42.43 28.35
CA GLY A 660 0.34 42.64 26.90
C GLY A 660 1.35 41.72 26.22
N SER A 661 0.92 40.65 25.55
CA SER A 661 1.82 39.61 25.05
C SER A 661 2.87 40.20 24.09
N GLU A 662 4.17 39.95 24.32
CA GLU A 662 5.23 40.55 23.52
C GLU A 662 5.23 40.04 22.07
N SER A 663 5.87 40.80 21.18
CA SER A 663 6.18 40.34 19.81
C SER A 663 7.00 39.05 19.85
N TRP A 664 6.75 38.13 18.90
CA TRP A 664 7.58 36.92 18.78
C TRP A 664 9.02 37.23 18.38
N CYS A 665 9.25 38.37 17.75
CA CYS A 665 10.54 38.76 17.18
C CYS A 665 11.34 39.65 18.15
N THR A 666 12.65 39.45 18.22
CA THR A 666 13.58 40.35 18.94
C THR A 666 13.88 41.63 18.15
N LYS A 667 13.89 41.56 16.82
CA LYS A 667 14.15 42.69 15.91
C LYS A 667 12.84 43.29 15.39
N THR A 668 12.23 44.12 16.21
CA THR A 668 10.85 44.61 16.04
C THR A 668 10.69 45.70 14.99
N THR A 669 11.71 46.54 14.77
CA THR A 669 11.70 47.63 13.76
C THR A 669 11.52 47.16 12.32
N GLU A 670 11.94 45.93 12.02
CA GLU A 670 11.95 45.36 10.68
C GLU A 670 10.63 44.64 10.34
N LEU A 671 9.78 44.40 11.34
CA LEU A 671 8.57 43.60 11.19
C LEU A 671 7.66 44.15 10.10
N LYS A 672 7.47 45.48 10.05
CA LYS A 672 6.60 46.15 9.05
C LYS A 672 6.87 45.77 7.59
N TYR A 673 8.09 45.33 7.24
CA TYR A 673 8.45 44.92 5.89
C TYR A 673 8.14 43.45 5.58
N LEU A 674 7.95 42.62 6.60
CA LEU A 674 7.97 41.16 6.44
C LEU A 674 6.82 40.61 5.61
N TRP A 675 5.72 41.35 5.45
CA TRP A 675 4.61 41.05 4.51
C TRP A 675 4.41 42.14 3.44
N GLY A 676 5.40 43.01 3.23
CA GLY A 676 5.48 43.90 2.06
C GLY A 676 4.51 45.08 2.01
N ASN A 677 3.98 45.51 3.16
CA ASN A 677 3.15 46.70 3.28
C ASN A 677 3.61 47.62 4.44
N PRO A 678 4.84 48.16 4.37
CA PRO A 678 5.42 48.94 5.48
C PRO A 678 4.77 50.31 5.69
N ASP A 679 4.12 50.85 4.66
CA ASP A 679 3.49 52.17 4.65
C ASP A 679 1.97 52.10 4.89
N GLY A 680 1.39 50.89 4.93
CA GLY A 680 -0.01 50.68 5.23
C GLY A 680 -0.30 50.89 6.71
N GLU A 681 -1.34 51.63 7.02
CA GLU A 681 -1.75 51.90 8.40
C GLU A 681 -3.28 51.87 8.52
N GLN A 682 -3.80 52.27 9.68
CA GLN A 682 -5.24 52.30 9.95
C GLN A 682 -6.00 53.21 8.97
N ASP A 683 -5.42 54.36 8.63
CA ASP A 683 -6.03 55.39 7.77
C ASP A 683 -5.16 55.68 6.52
N VAL A 684 -4.13 54.87 6.28
CA VAL A 684 -3.24 54.99 5.12
C VAL A 684 -3.34 53.72 4.31
N PHE A 685 -3.84 53.85 3.08
CA PHE A 685 -4.20 52.73 2.22
C PHE A 685 -3.37 52.78 0.92
N PRO A 686 -2.10 52.33 0.93
CA PRO A 686 -1.28 52.29 -0.27
C PRO A 686 -2.00 51.54 -1.40
N LYS A 687 -2.04 52.17 -2.57
CA LYS A 687 -2.69 51.59 -3.76
C LYS A 687 -1.96 50.33 -4.25
N GLU A 688 -0.64 50.31 -4.09
CA GLU A 688 0.24 49.21 -4.44
C GLU A 688 0.95 48.72 -3.18
N THR A 689 0.97 47.40 -2.98
CA THR A 689 1.73 46.73 -1.92
C THR A 689 2.55 45.60 -2.51
N LEU A 690 3.65 45.23 -1.86
CA LEU A 690 4.57 44.22 -2.36
C LEU A 690 4.29 42.84 -1.74
N LYS A 691 4.65 41.78 -2.46
CA LYS A 691 4.78 40.43 -1.90
C LYS A 691 6.22 40.24 -1.45
N SER A 692 6.46 40.29 -0.15
CA SER A 692 7.80 40.13 0.43
C SER A 692 8.25 38.66 0.48
N LEU A 693 9.49 38.40 0.88
CA LEU A 693 10.07 37.05 0.99
C LEU A 693 9.33 36.14 1.98
N TYR A 694 8.73 36.69 3.04
CA TYR A 694 8.01 35.93 4.08
C TYR A 694 6.49 35.94 3.94
N ASP A 695 5.94 36.57 2.89
CA ASP A 695 4.52 36.49 2.59
C ASP A 695 4.12 35.01 2.34
N PRO A 696 3.18 34.44 3.13
CA PRO A 696 2.83 33.02 3.08
C PRO A 696 1.92 32.63 1.92
N CYS A 697 1.37 33.59 1.17
CA CYS A 697 0.38 33.29 0.14
C CYS A 697 1.00 32.56 -1.07
N PRO A 698 0.21 31.83 -1.87
CA PRO A 698 0.67 31.21 -3.09
C PRO A 698 1.16 32.22 -4.13
N TYR A 699 1.83 31.72 -5.18
CA TYR A 699 2.27 32.56 -6.30
C TYR A 699 1.10 33.35 -6.91
N GLY A 700 1.33 34.63 -7.21
CA GLY A 700 0.34 35.54 -7.76
C GLY A 700 -0.69 36.02 -6.72
N TYR A 701 -0.45 35.80 -5.42
CA TYR A 701 -1.29 36.27 -4.32
C TYR A 701 -0.44 36.78 -3.17
N LYS A 702 -0.93 37.76 -2.42
CA LYS A 702 -0.27 38.34 -1.24
C LYS A 702 -1.23 38.48 -0.06
N VAL A 703 -0.70 38.70 1.14
CA VAL A 703 -1.49 38.98 2.33
C VAL A 703 -2.26 40.28 2.12
N ALA A 704 -3.57 40.22 2.38
CA ALA A 704 -4.47 41.36 2.23
C ALA A 704 -3.97 42.59 3.01
N PRO A 705 -3.89 43.77 2.39
CA PRO A 705 -3.81 45.02 3.15
C PRO A 705 -5.08 45.21 3.98
N HIS A 706 -4.98 46.02 5.01
CA HIS A 706 -6.03 46.20 6.01
C HIS A 706 -7.38 46.66 5.43
N ASP A 707 -7.37 47.49 4.39
CA ASP A 707 -8.57 48.05 3.77
C ASP A 707 -9.39 47.06 2.94
N VAL A 708 -8.87 45.87 2.66
CA VAL A 708 -9.66 44.77 2.09
C VAL A 708 -10.88 44.46 2.96
N PHE A 709 -10.75 44.55 4.28
CA PHE A 709 -11.87 44.32 5.20
C PHE A 709 -12.68 45.59 5.45
N LYS A 710 -12.12 46.79 5.21
CA LYS A 710 -12.82 48.07 5.35
C LYS A 710 -14.07 48.14 4.48
N ILE A 711 -14.04 47.58 3.27
CA ILE A 711 -15.18 47.54 2.34
C ILE A 711 -16.40 46.81 2.92
N LEU A 712 -16.22 45.93 3.91
CA LEU A 712 -17.30 45.17 4.54
C LEU A 712 -18.08 46.02 5.57
N SER A 713 -17.60 47.24 5.86
CA SER A 713 -18.14 48.14 6.89
C SER A 713 -18.84 49.38 6.34
N LYS A 714 -19.64 50.02 7.19
CA LYS A 714 -20.37 51.26 6.94
C LYS A 714 -19.74 52.40 7.75
N GLY A 715 -19.46 53.52 7.09
CA GLY A 715 -18.96 54.75 7.71
C GLY A 715 -17.59 54.61 8.38
N GLU A 716 -17.27 55.55 9.28
CA GLU A 716 -16.16 55.40 10.25
C GLU A 716 -16.61 54.47 11.37
N ILE A 717 -15.79 53.46 11.70
CA ILE A 717 -16.20 52.38 12.61
C ILE A 717 -15.73 52.71 14.02
N ALA A 718 -16.65 52.72 14.98
CA ALA A 718 -16.34 52.74 16.40
C ALA A 718 -15.93 51.33 16.88
N ILE A 719 -14.90 51.23 17.72
CA ILE A 719 -14.37 49.97 18.30
C ILE A 719 -15.46 49.21 19.09
N PHE A 720 -16.40 49.94 19.68
CA PHE A 720 -17.58 49.42 20.37
C PHE A 720 -18.84 50.09 19.82
N LEU A 721 -19.94 49.34 19.78
CA LEU A 721 -21.20 49.86 19.29
C LEU A 721 -21.66 51.06 20.13
N PRO A 722 -22.20 52.10 19.49
CA PRO A 722 -23.14 52.99 20.16
C PRO A 722 -24.28 52.14 20.73
N ALA A 723 -24.68 52.40 21.97
CA ALA A 723 -25.76 51.66 22.61
C ALA A 723 -27.03 51.64 21.72
N GLY A 724 -27.51 50.44 21.37
CA GLY A 724 -28.70 50.25 20.54
C GLY A 724 -28.47 50.10 19.03
N ALA A 725 -27.24 50.19 18.53
CA ALA A 725 -26.94 49.88 17.12
C ALA A 725 -26.97 48.37 16.85
N SER A 726 -27.24 47.97 15.61
CA SER A 726 -27.16 46.58 15.16
C SER A 726 -25.90 46.34 14.30
N LEU A 727 -25.48 45.08 14.14
CA LEU A 727 -24.43 44.70 13.19
C LEU A 727 -24.73 45.21 11.77
N GLY A 728 -25.99 45.18 11.37
CA GLY A 728 -26.45 45.64 10.06
C GLY A 728 -26.30 47.15 9.86
N ASP A 729 -26.24 47.95 10.93
CA ASP A 729 -26.01 49.39 10.84
C ASP A 729 -24.55 49.74 10.57
N MET A 730 -23.64 48.85 10.95
CA MET A 730 -22.19 49.08 10.90
C MET A 730 -21.47 48.26 9.82
N TYR A 731 -22.07 47.16 9.36
CA TYR A 731 -21.47 46.25 8.39
C TYR A 731 -22.46 45.91 7.28
N PHE A 732 -21.94 45.70 6.07
CA PHE A 732 -22.70 45.11 4.98
C PHE A 732 -22.80 43.60 5.21
N ILE A 733 -23.58 43.18 6.21
CA ILE A 733 -23.68 41.79 6.64
C ILE A 733 -24.97 41.15 6.12
N LYS A 734 -24.86 39.98 5.49
CA LYS A 734 -26.02 39.16 5.07
C LYS A 734 -26.53 38.30 6.22
N SER A 735 -25.60 37.67 6.93
CA SER A 735 -25.93 36.73 8.00
C SER A 735 -24.73 36.48 8.90
N TYR A 736 -24.95 36.26 10.18
CA TYR A 736 -23.93 35.89 11.15
C TYR A 736 -24.48 34.81 12.08
N PHE A 737 -23.64 33.84 12.40
CA PHE A 737 -24.00 32.71 13.26
C PHE A 737 -22.80 32.33 14.12
N ALA A 738 -23.00 31.34 15.00
CA ALA A 738 -21.96 30.87 15.92
C ALA A 738 -20.62 30.52 15.26
N ASN A 739 -20.57 30.19 13.95
CA ASN A 739 -19.37 29.68 13.27
C ASN A 739 -18.73 30.66 12.27
N GLY A 740 -19.30 31.84 12.08
CA GLY A 740 -18.80 32.81 11.12
C GLY A 740 -19.86 33.76 10.57
N SER A 741 -19.42 34.63 9.67
CA SER A 741 -20.23 35.72 9.12
C SER A 741 -20.09 35.82 7.62
N THR A 742 -21.21 36.09 6.96
CA THR A 742 -21.29 36.34 5.51
C THR A 742 -21.52 37.83 5.28
N PHE A 743 -20.63 38.46 4.52
CA PHE A 743 -20.66 39.88 4.20
C PHE A 743 -20.91 40.09 2.71
N TYR A 744 -21.54 41.21 2.37
CA TYR A 744 -21.52 41.75 1.03
C TYR A 744 -20.24 42.54 0.81
N TYR A 745 -19.74 42.52 -0.42
CA TYR A 745 -18.58 43.31 -0.85
C TYR A 745 -18.93 44.27 -2.00
N ASP A 746 -20.17 44.74 -2.05
CA ASP A 746 -20.76 45.55 -3.13
C ASP A 746 -20.97 47.05 -2.77
N ASN A 747 -20.53 47.49 -1.58
CA ASN A 747 -20.80 48.81 -0.97
C ASN A 747 -22.30 49.15 -0.74
N ALA A 748 -23.23 48.22 -0.99
CA ALA A 748 -24.67 48.49 -0.93
C ALA A 748 -25.43 47.51 -0.02
N GLY A 749 -24.91 46.30 0.18
CA GLY A 749 -25.50 45.26 1.01
C GLY A 749 -26.68 44.55 0.33
N ILE A 750 -26.72 44.47 -1.00
CA ILE A 750 -27.90 44.01 -1.75
C ILE A 750 -27.60 42.95 -2.82
N ASP A 751 -26.41 42.92 -3.39
CA ASP A 751 -26.07 41.99 -4.48
C ASP A 751 -25.73 40.60 -3.93
N GLU A 752 -26.67 39.67 -4.02
CA GLU A 752 -26.50 38.30 -3.53
C GLU A 752 -25.43 37.49 -4.27
N THR A 753 -24.95 37.97 -5.42
CA THR A 753 -23.82 37.35 -6.12
C THR A 753 -22.47 37.78 -5.55
N LYS A 754 -22.45 38.84 -4.73
CA LYS A 754 -21.26 39.46 -4.15
C LYS A 754 -21.13 39.21 -2.66
N LEU A 755 -20.96 37.94 -2.29
CA LEU A 755 -20.89 37.49 -0.91
C LEU A 755 -19.54 36.84 -0.57
N ILE A 756 -19.00 37.17 0.59
CA ILE A 756 -17.83 36.51 1.18
C ILE A 756 -18.19 35.92 2.54
N TYR A 757 -17.83 34.65 2.76
CA TYR A 757 -17.92 33.99 4.07
C TYR A 757 -16.57 34.01 4.79
N LEU A 758 -16.58 34.57 6.00
CA LEU A 758 -15.44 34.57 6.91
C LEU A 758 -15.79 33.70 8.12
N PRO A 759 -15.18 32.51 8.27
CA PRO A 759 -15.38 31.68 9.46
C PRO A 759 -14.78 32.28 10.72
N GLU A 760 -15.38 31.96 11.87
CA GLU A 760 -14.62 31.89 13.11
C GLU A 760 -13.71 30.67 13.08
N THR A 761 -12.49 30.83 13.59
CA THR A 761 -11.50 29.75 13.61
C THR A 761 -11.08 29.40 15.03
N TYR A 762 -10.85 28.11 15.26
CA TYR A 762 -10.25 27.58 16.48
C TYR A 762 -8.73 27.67 16.35
N ARG A 763 -8.17 28.77 16.84
CA ARG A 763 -6.74 29.04 16.76
C ARG A 763 -5.98 28.54 17.98
N PRO A 764 -4.70 28.17 17.84
CA PRO A 764 -3.83 27.97 18.99
C PRO A 764 -3.75 29.23 19.86
N ASN A 765 -3.80 29.04 21.17
CA ASN A 765 -3.47 30.06 22.17
C ASN A 765 -2.06 29.82 22.73
N GLY A 766 -1.49 30.84 23.38
CA GLY A 766 -0.13 30.82 23.90
C GLY A 766 0.17 29.84 25.03
N ASP A 767 -0.77 28.99 25.47
CA ASP A 767 -0.50 27.82 26.35
C ASP A 767 -0.47 26.49 25.59
N GLY A 768 -0.86 26.48 24.32
CA GLY A 768 -0.88 25.30 23.46
C GLY A 768 -1.89 24.21 23.81
N ILE A 769 -2.63 24.35 24.91
CA ILE A 769 -3.55 23.32 25.43
C ILE A 769 -5.00 23.61 25.04
N LYS A 770 -5.39 24.88 24.83
CA LYS A 770 -6.77 25.26 24.49
C LYS A 770 -6.85 26.05 23.19
N LEU A 771 -7.70 25.61 22.26
CA LEU A 771 -8.03 26.41 21.09
C LEU A 771 -9.05 27.49 21.44
N GLY A 772 -8.76 28.73 21.05
CA GLY A 772 -9.68 29.85 21.17
C GLY A 772 -10.49 29.99 19.90
N LYS A 773 -11.82 30.01 20.00
CA LYS A 773 -12.69 30.29 18.86
C LYS A 773 -12.84 31.80 18.68
N ARG A 774 -12.47 32.32 17.52
CA ARG A 774 -12.70 33.73 17.15
C ARG A 774 -12.53 33.92 15.65
N GLY A 775 -13.26 34.84 15.04
CA GLY A 775 -12.89 35.35 13.72
C GLY A 775 -11.69 36.26 13.87
N VAL A 776 -10.50 35.85 13.42
CA VAL A 776 -9.29 36.69 13.46
C VAL A 776 -8.52 36.58 12.15
N TYR A 777 -8.29 37.72 11.51
CA TYR A 777 -7.78 37.81 10.15
C TYR A 777 -6.65 38.81 10.10
N TRP A 778 -5.44 38.30 9.88
CA TRP A 778 -4.27 39.15 9.72
C TRP A 778 -4.33 39.94 8.42
N CYS A 779 -3.84 41.17 8.50
CA CYS A 779 -3.59 42.05 7.36
C CYS A 779 -2.08 42.32 7.26
N SER A 780 -1.60 42.75 6.10
CA SER A 780 -0.19 43.11 5.90
C SER A 780 0.19 44.47 6.52
N SER A 781 -0.77 45.28 6.94
CA SER A 781 -0.53 46.61 7.51
C SER A 781 -0.07 46.56 8.99
N PRO A 782 1.03 47.24 9.38
CA PRO A 782 1.41 47.44 10.77
C PRO A 782 0.45 48.36 11.54
N HIS A 783 0.47 48.32 12.88
CA HIS A 783 -0.32 49.22 13.72
C HIS A 783 0.35 50.60 13.89
N PRO A 784 -0.32 51.75 13.66
CA PRO A 784 0.28 53.09 13.66
C PRO A 784 1.10 53.46 14.90
N ALA A 785 0.61 53.16 16.11
CA ALA A 785 1.27 53.56 17.36
C ALA A 785 2.35 52.57 17.83
N ASP A 786 2.27 51.31 17.40
CA ASP A 786 3.11 50.19 17.90
C ASP A 786 3.61 49.31 16.75
N LYS A 787 4.04 49.94 15.64
CA LYS A 787 4.45 49.28 14.38
C LYS A 787 5.53 48.22 14.57
N GLU A 788 6.27 48.33 15.67
CA GLU A 788 7.34 47.44 16.07
C GLU A 788 6.82 46.13 16.70
N HIS A 789 5.64 46.12 17.32
CA HIS A 789 5.18 44.99 18.14
C HIS A 789 3.80 44.45 17.75
N SER A 790 3.05 45.21 16.94
CA SER A 790 1.65 44.92 16.62
C SER A 790 1.32 45.14 15.14
N GLY A 791 0.48 44.26 14.59
CA GLY A 791 -0.13 44.39 13.28
C GLY A 791 -1.63 44.73 13.38
N LEU A 792 -2.21 45.18 12.27
CA LEU A 792 -3.66 45.34 12.16
C LEU A 792 -4.34 44.01 11.83
N MET A 793 -5.45 43.76 12.50
CA MET A 793 -6.23 42.54 12.37
C MET A 793 -7.71 42.88 12.30
N PHE A 794 -8.44 42.20 11.42
CA PHE A 794 -9.90 42.18 11.51
C PHE A 794 -10.30 41.06 12.47
N ASN A 795 -10.99 41.41 13.56
CA ASN A 795 -11.60 40.43 14.45
C ASN A 795 -13.11 40.54 14.51
N PHE A 796 -13.75 39.39 14.69
CA PHE A 796 -15.15 39.33 15.03
C PHE A 796 -15.48 38.15 15.95
N HIS A 797 -16.47 38.34 16.82
CA HIS A 797 -17.07 37.29 17.63
C HIS A 797 -18.54 37.59 17.97
N PRO A 798 -19.48 36.67 17.71
CA PRO A 798 -20.85 36.77 18.22
C PRO A 798 -20.97 36.04 19.57
N TYR A 799 -21.21 36.78 20.66
CA TYR A 799 -21.47 36.19 21.99
C TYR A 799 -22.93 35.75 22.11
N THR A 800 -23.86 36.62 21.72
CA THR A 800 -25.31 36.38 21.68
C THR A 800 -25.93 37.19 20.53
N ALA A 801 -27.26 37.13 20.33
CA ALA A 801 -27.93 37.91 19.28
C ALA A 801 -27.79 39.44 19.45
N MET A 802 -27.47 39.92 20.67
CA MET A 802 -27.37 41.34 21.00
C MET A 802 -25.97 41.77 21.51
N ASP A 803 -25.08 40.81 21.82
CA ASP A 803 -23.69 41.07 22.22
C ASP A 803 -22.71 40.49 21.20
N PHE A 804 -21.91 41.36 20.58
CA PHE A 804 -20.93 40.98 19.56
C PHE A 804 -19.74 41.94 19.61
N GLU A 805 -18.60 41.45 19.18
CA GLU A 805 -17.37 42.22 19.06
C GLU A 805 -16.91 42.13 17.62
N TYR A 806 -17.02 43.23 16.85
CA TYR A 806 -16.52 43.32 15.49
C TYR A 806 -15.64 44.54 15.42
N ASN A 807 -14.38 44.36 15.07
CA ASN A 807 -13.44 45.46 14.98
C ASN A 807 -12.48 45.22 13.82
N ILE A 808 -12.55 46.11 12.82
CA ILE A 808 -11.62 46.11 11.69
C ILE A 808 -10.26 46.69 12.11
N TYR A 809 -10.21 47.53 13.14
CA TYR A 809 -9.02 48.25 13.60
C TYR A 809 -8.54 47.68 14.95
N ASN A 810 -8.15 46.41 14.97
CA ASN A 810 -7.66 45.79 16.18
C ASN A 810 -6.13 45.69 16.19
N PRO A 811 -5.43 46.45 17.06
CA PRO A 811 -4.01 46.24 17.30
C PRO A 811 -3.80 44.90 17.98
N VAL A 812 -3.12 43.98 17.29
CA VAL A 812 -2.78 42.70 17.87
C VAL A 812 -1.29 42.47 17.78
N VAL A 813 -0.74 41.99 18.88
CA VAL A 813 0.66 41.66 19.02
C VAL A 813 1.05 40.51 18.10
N THR A 814 2.20 40.63 17.44
CA THR A 814 2.58 39.78 16.30
C THR A 814 2.71 38.30 16.65
N SER A 815 2.91 37.96 17.93
CA SER A 815 2.95 36.58 18.43
C SER A 815 1.61 35.84 18.34
N THR A 816 0.50 36.56 18.13
CA THR A 816 -0.83 35.95 18.02
C THR A 816 -0.99 35.22 16.67
N PRO A 817 -1.37 33.93 16.68
CA PRO A 817 -1.73 33.23 15.44
C PRO A 817 -3.09 33.72 14.93
N ALA A 818 -3.22 34.03 13.64
CA ALA A 818 -4.52 34.35 13.03
C ALA A 818 -4.61 33.85 11.58
N SER A 819 -5.83 33.81 11.04
CA SER A 819 -6.09 33.36 9.67
C SER A 819 -5.63 34.39 8.65
N ILE A 820 -5.34 33.94 7.43
CA ILE A 820 -5.02 34.82 6.30
C ILE A 820 -6.03 34.60 5.18
N ARG A 821 -6.49 35.71 4.60
CA ARG A 821 -7.28 35.75 3.37
C ARG A 821 -6.46 36.46 2.30
N CYS A 822 -5.92 35.70 1.34
CA CYS A 822 -5.02 36.26 0.34
C CYS A 822 -5.80 37.06 -0.72
N VAL A 823 -5.15 38.10 -1.27
CA VAL A 823 -5.60 38.87 -2.43
C VAL A 823 -4.66 38.64 -3.60
N LYS A 824 -5.15 38.83 -4.84
CA LYS A 824 -4.30 38.79 -6.03
C LYS A 824 -3.24 39.90 -5.93
N GLU A 825 -2.02 39.60 -6.35
CA GLU A 825 -0.90 40.55 -6.39
C GLU A 825 -1.17 41.79 -7.23
#